data_AF-A0A2R5LMW7-F1
#
_entry.id   AF-A0A2R5LMW7-F1
#
_cell.length_a   1.000
_cell.length_b   1.000
_cell.length_c   1.000
_cell.angle_alpha   90.00
_cell.angle_beta   90.00
_cell.angle_gamma   90.00
#
_symmetry.space_group_name_H-M   'P 1'
#
loop_
_entity.id
_entity.type
_entity.pdbx_description
1 polymer ?
#
loop_
_entity_poly.entity_id
_entity_poly.type
_entity_poly.pdbx_seq_one_letter_code
_entity_poly.pdbx_strand_id
1 'polypeptide(L)'
;KSESNEFGNLVGMIANMPKEPKAAKELRIQRMKAKAKGAQQARPAEITLWVLGNGALGNPKSLYVSSDQSRYLFNCGEGTQRLAHEHKMKLSKLEHIFFTHSNWSNIGGLPGLALTIQDIGVPEICIHGPRNIEKLFEMTKGFMVMENLKLAKRNPADRAFVDNCMRVEYVSLFPREATSAKRLKSDEDAAIVVAYICKLHSKPGQLQLDRCVQMGVPPGPLLGELKNGKDVTLPNGNIVKSSDVVSAEEPGPVFIVLEVPSVDYLDCLLEAREFERHQLSAAAPEDAAKVVVHFTPSAVMEDPLYVQWIRRFPASTVHLALNEYSSPESSVAIHRAQHRLHLLNCNIFPLLKSEVQRQPPKTLSELNVCPGETLAKFRLRPCHGLERDSAIKIDADAYIREAHSSPHFEERLSELKAATRALDSTKTVPSYPEVVFLGTASAIPGKERNVSSILVNVNVHSREDSSVLLDCGEGTSKQMIRFYGSQEFHRVLSRLSCVFVSHMHADHHLGLLQLLKERQLSLQLLDLPWHPLTVIAPRFLVPWISRYHSVFEPVSHLFLYVDNASLLWDRAQVSDEQRALFTRWGLQSLSTVLVKHCKHAYGITLTTQGGWKVTYSADTMPCDTLIQAGEGSDLLIHEATMEDDLADEAAIKMHSTTSEAIDAGRRMGAKFTLLTHFSQRYAKLPLISESFHSTVGCAFDHMKVSPQDLPALPLLFPALKSIFAEHYQEMREKTAKKLRQKSIIEEKMRAT
;
A
#
# COMPACT_ATOMS: atom_id res chain seq x y z
N LYS A 1 8.52 -47.08 3.13
CA LYS A 1 7.09 -47.37 3.43
C LYS A 1 6.57 -46.65 4.69
N SER A 2 7.41 -46.03 5.53
CA SER A 2 6.99 -45.17 6.65
C SER A 2 6.76 -43.70 6.24
N GLU A 3 7.51 -43.15 5.30
CA GLU A 3 7.37 -41.75 4.84
C GLU A 3 6.06 -41.45 4.09
N SER A 4 5.45 -42.45 3.43
CA SER A 4 4.18 -42.27 2.72
C SER A 4 2.98 -42.11 3.65
N ASN A 5 3.11 -42.50 4.92
CA ASN A 5 2.03 -42.47 5.90
C ASN A 5 1.98 -41.12 6.66
N GLU A 6 3.12 -40.46 6.84
CA GLU A 6 3.20 -39.09 7.40
C GLU A 6 2.66 -38.04 6.43
N PHE A 7 2.97 -38.14 5.14
CA PHE A 7 2.46 -37.22 4.13
C PHE A 7 0.93 -37.31 3.98
N GLY A 8 0.37 -38.53 4.07
CA GLY A 8 -1.09 -38.75 4.05
C GLY A 8 -1.80 -38.18 5.29
N ASN A 9 -1.18 -38.33 6.48
CA ASN A 9 -1.70 -37.73 7.72
C ASN A 9 -1.61 -36.21 7.71
N LEU A 10 -0.53 -35.63 7.17
CA LEU A 10 -0.35 -34.18 7.06
C LEU A 10 -1.39 -33.58 6.11
N VAL A 11 -1.66 -34.20 4.95
CA VAL A 11 -2.72 -33.79 4.01
C VAL A 11 -4.11 -33.90 4.67
N GLY A 12 -4.36 -34.93 5.47
CA GLY A 12 -5.60 -35.09 6.24
C GLY A 12 -5.78 -34.02 7.34
N MET A 13 -4.69 -33.61 8.01
CA MET A 13 -4.71 -32.51 8.98
C MET A 13 -4.89 -31.14 8.31
N ILE A 14 -4.26 -30.93 7.15
CA ILE A 14 -4.40 -29.71 6.32
C ILE A 14 -5.86 -29.54 5.86
N ALA A 15 -6.54 -30.62 5.47
CA ALA A 15 -7.94 -30.57 5.08
C ALA A 15 -8.89 -30.18 6.25
N ASN A 16 -8.49 -30.49 7.49
CA ASN A 16 -9.30 -30.29 8.70
C ASN A 16 -8.93 -29.04 9.50
N MET A 17 -7.88 -28.30 9.12
CA MET A 17 -7.49 -27.07 9.80
C MET A 17 -8.45 -25.91 9.47
N PRO A 18 -8.76 -25.03 10.44
CA PRO A 18 -9.55 -23.84 10.16
C PRO A 18 -8.81 -22.93 9.17
N LYS A 19 -9.37 -22.77 7.96
CA LYS A 19 -8.84 -21.87 6.92
C LYS A 19 -8.86 -20.38 7.34
N GLU A 20 -9.69 -20.02 8.31
CA GLU A 20 -9.75 -18.68 8.93
C GLU A 20 -9.21 -18.72 10.38
N PRO A 21 -8.50 -17.67 10.83
CA PRO A 21 -8.20 -17.47 12.24
C PRO A 21 -9.50 -17.40 13.07
N LYS A 22 -9.61 -18.20 14.15
CA LYS A 22 -10.81 -18.23 15.03
C LYS A 22 -11.30 -16.83 15.45
N ALA A 23 -10.36 -15.93 15.75
CA ALA A 23 -10.66 -14.54 16.13
C ALA A 23 -11.34 -13.73 15.01
N ALA A 24 -10.92 -13.89 13.75
CA ALA A 24 -11.53 -13.21 12.61
C ALA A 24 -12.97 -13.69 12.39
N LYS A 25 -13.20 -15.01 12.51
CA LYS A 25 -14.53 -15.63 12.42
C LYS A 25 -15.48 -15.15 13.52
N GLU A 26 -15.01 -15.10 14.77
CA GLU A 26 -15.79 -14.59 15.91
C GLU A 26 -16.16 -13.11 15.74
N LEU A 27 -15.19 -12.27 15.36
CA LEU A 27 -15.42 -10.85 15.08
C LEU A 27 -16.43 -10.66 13.94
N ARG A 28 -16.36 -11.48 12.90
CA ARG A 28 -17.30 -11.45 11.78
C ARG A 28 -18.72 -11.77 12.23
N ILE A 29 -18.90 -12.82 13.04
CA ILE A 29 -20.21 -13.20 13.60
C ILE A 29 -20.77 -12.08 14.49
N GLN A 30 -19.94 -11.48 15.34
CA GLN A 30 -20.35 -10.35 16.18
C GLN A 30 -20.80 -9.15 15.34
N ARG A 31 -20.07 -8.83 14.26
CA ARG A 31 -20.41 -7.73 13.34
C ARG A 31 -21.70 -7.99 12.57
N MET A 32 -21.91 -9.20 12.07
CA MET A 32 -23.17 -9.58 11.41
C MET A 32 -24.36 -9.44 12.36
N LYS A 33 -24.22 -9.86 13.63
CA LYS A 33 -25.25 -9.67 14.66
C LYS A 33 -25.51 -8.19 14.98
N ALA A 34 -24.48 -7.36 15.00
CA ALA A 34 -24.61 -5.92 15.22
C ALA A 34 -25.35 -5.23 14.07
N LYS A 35 -25.05 -5.58 12.81
CA LYS A 35 -25.77 -5.07 11.63
C LYS A 35 -27.24 -5.52 11.61
N ALA A 36 -27.52 -6.76 11.98
CA ALA A 36 -28.88 -7.31 12.01
C ALA A 36 -29.77 -6.70 13.11
N LYS A 37 -29.20 -6.10 14.17
CA LYS A 37 -29.97 -5.50 15.27
C LYS A 37 -30.69 -4.20 14.91
N GLY A 38 -30.52 -3.66 13.70
CA GLY A 38 -31.49 -2.75 13.04
C GLY A 38 -32.01 -1.57 13.86
N ALA A 39 -31.28 -1.08 14.87
CA ALA A 39 -31.72 0.05 15.66
C ALA A 39 -31.58 1.33 14.83
N GLN A 40 -32.54 2.25 14.94
CA GLN A 40 -32.40 3.64 14.49
C GLN A 40 -31.14 4.23 15.16
N GLN A 41 -30.01 4.17 14.45
CA GLN A 41 -28.74 4.66 14.99
C GLN A 41 -28.82 6.17 15.08
N ALA A 42 -28.43 6.73 16.22
CA ALA A 42 -28.32 8.17 16.38
C ALA A 42 -27.40 8.73 15.27
N ARG A 43 -27.64 9.97 14.83
CA ARG A 43 -26.75 10.61 13.85
C ARG A 43 -25.33 10.72 14.45
N PRO A 44 -24.28 10.47 13.64
CA PRO A 44 -22.91 10.57 14.13
C PRO A 44 -22.61 11.90 14.80
N ALA A 45 -22.02 11.83 15.99
CA ALA A 45 -21.63 13.01 16.76
C ALA A 45 -20.35 13.65 16.22
N GLU A 46 -19.45 12.85 15.65
CA GLU A 46 -18.18 13.30 15.09
C GLU A 46 -18.01 12.79 13.66
N ILE A 47 -17.58 13.67 12.76
CA ILE A 47 -17.25 13.33 11.37
C ILE A 47 -16.01 14.12 10.97
N THR A 48 -14.97 13.41 10.53
CA THR A 48 -13.67 13.99 10.16
C THR A 48 -13.17 13.39 8.86
N LEU A 49 -12.70 14.23 7.94
CA LEU A 49 -11.93 13.79 6.78
C LEU A 49 -10.44 13.78 7.14
N TRP A 50 -9.73 12.77 6.69
CA TRP A 50 -8.30 12.59 6.88
C TRP A 50 -7.65 12.42 5.52
N VAL A 51 -6.62 13.22 5.24
CA VAL A 51 -5.76 12.99 4.09
C VAL A 51 -4.90 11.76 4.39
N LEU A 52 -5.26 10.60 3.82
CA LEU A 52 -4.53 9.36 4.05
C LEU A 52 -3.36 9.22 3.06
N GLY A 53 -3.64 9.47 1.78
CA GLY A 53 -2.66 9.57 0.72
C GLY A 53 -2.84 10.89 0.00
N ASN A 54 -1.79 11.71 0.02
CA ASN A 54 -1.86 13.08 -0.45
C ASN A 54 -1.66 13.26 -1.96
N GLY A 55 -1.49 12.18 -2.73
CA GLY A 55 -1.34 12.28 -4.19
C GLY A 55 -0.05 12.95 -4.69
N ALA A 56 0.90 13.27 -3.80
CA ALA A 56 2.24 13.67 -4.20
C ALA A 56 2.94 12.52 -4.95
N LEU A 57 4.00 12.84 -5.69
CA LEU A 57 4.79 11.82 -6.39
C LEU A 57 5.31 10.78 -5.39
N GLY A 58 5.10 9.49 -5.69
CA GLY A 58 5.44 8.39 -4.77
C GLY A 58 4.40 8.13 -3.66
N ASN A 59 3.26 8.83 -3.63
CA ASN A 59 2.17 8.63 -2.69
C ASN A 59 0.85 8.23 -3.38
N PRO A 60 -0.01 7.43 -2.74
CA PRO A 60 -1.36 7.17 -3.25
C PRO A 60 -2.24 8.42 -3.16
N LYS A 61 -3.28 8.47 -4.00
CA LYS A 61 -4.41 9.39 -3.86
C LYS A 61 -5.47 8.68 -3.02
N SER A 62 -5.64 9.07 -1.75
CA SER A 62 -6.69 8.50 -0.91
C SER A 62 -7.14 9.43 0.22
N LEU A 63 -8.46 9.53 0.41
CA LEU A 63 -9.08 10.32 1.46
C LEU A 63 -9.91 9.40 2.35
N TYR A 64 -9.66 9.44 3.66
CA TYR A 64 -10.35 8.59 4.62
C TYR A 64 -11.32 9.42 5.45
N VAL A 65 -12.60 9.08 5.45
CA VAL A 65 -13.62 9.76 6.25
C VAL A 65 -14.05 8.85 7.39
N SER A 66 -13.95 9.37 8.61
CA SER A 66 -14.33 8.64 9.82
C SER A 66 -15.48 9.29 10.54
N SER A 67 -16.46 8.49 10.94
CA SER A 67 -17.44 8.85 11.97
C SER A 67 -17.25 8.01 13.24
N ASP A 68 -18.09 8.18 14.26
CA ASP A 68 -18.17 7.25 15.40
C ASP A 68 -18.66 5.84 14.98
N GLN A 69 -19.49 5.78 13.94
CA GLN A 69 -20.21 4.59 13.52
C GLN A 69 -19.60 3.86 12.33
N SER A 70 -19.20 4.57 11.28
CA SER A 70 -18.80 3.99 9.98
C SER A 70 -17.51 4.63 9.46
N ARG A 71 -16.88 4.01 8.46
CA ARG A 71 -15.70 4.54 7.74
C ARG A 71 -15.94 4.49 6.25
N TYR A 72 -15.44 5.51 5.57
CA TYR A 72 -15.52 5.67 4.12
C TYR A 72 -14.12 5.94 3.58
N LEU A 73 -13.82 5.44 2.40
CA LEU A 73 -12.56 5.67 1.71
C LEU A 73 -12.87 6.22 0.31
N PHE A 74 -12.19 7.28 -0.11
CA PHE A 74 -12.22 7.76 -1.48
C PHE A 74 -10.87 7.47 -2.13
N ASN A 75 -10.89 6.70 -3.23
CA ASN A 75 -9.75 6.10 -3.90
C ASN A 75 -8.88 5.18 -3.02
N CYS A 76 -8.23 4.21 -3.66
CA CYS A 76 -7.38 3.22 -3.02
C CYS A 76 -6.22 2.85 -3.94
N GLY A 77 -5.33 3.79 -4.20
CA GLY A 77 -4.08 3.54 -4.94
C GLY A 77 -3.09 2.68 -4.16
N GLU A 78 -2.04 2.19 -4.81
CA GLU A 78 -1.00 1.35 -4.19
C GLU A 78 -0.42 1.98 -2.91
N GLY A 79 -0.25 1.20 -1.85
CA GLY A 79 0.28 1.69 -0.57
C GLY A 79 -0.75 2.37 0.35
N THR A 80 -2.02 2.53 -0.07
CA THR A 80 -3.09 3.08 0.79
C THR A 80 -3.26 2.26 2.08
N GLN A 81 -3.24 0.92 1.96
CA GLN A 81 -3.30 0.01 3.10
C GLN A 81 -2.09 0.14 4.04
N ARG A 82 -0.89 0.38 3.49
CA ARG A 82 0.35 0.53 4.25
C ARG A 82 0.31 1.79 5.10
N LEU A 83 -0.11 2.91 4.51
CA LEU A 83 -0.32 4.17 5.22
C LEU A 83 -1.42 4.05 6.28
N ALA A 84 -2.51 3.34 5.97
CA ALA A 84 -3.57 3.11 6.96
C ALA A 84 -3.05 2.34 8.18
N HIS A 85 -2.23 1.31 7.95
CA HIS A 85 -1.62 0.53 9.03
C HIS A 85 -0.63 1.35 9.86
N GLU A 86 0.29 2.08 9.21
CA GLU A 86 1.29 2.92 9.89
C GLU A 86 0.63 3.96 10.79
N HIS A 87 -0.36 4.67 10.26
CA HIS A 87 -1.03 5.78 10.94
C HIS A 87 -2.18 5.32 11.85
N LYS A 88 -2.29 4.01 12.10
CA LYS A 88 -3.29 3.40 13.00
C LYS A 88 -4.74 3.72 12.59
N MET A 89 -4.99 3.89 11.30
CA MET A 89 -6.31 4.12 10.74
C MET A 89 -7.10 2.81 10.73
N LYS A 90 -8.20 2.79 11.49
CA LYS A 90 -8.99 1.57 11.70
C LYS A 90 -9.80 1.17 10.46
N LEU A 91 -9.37 0.12 9.77
CA LEU A 91 -10.09 -0.45 8.62
C LEU A 91 -11.26 -1.39 9.00
N SER A 92 -11.42 -1.72 10.29
CA SER A 92 -12.41 -2.70 10.78
C SER A 92 -13.88 -2.31 10.58
N LYS A 93 -14.16 -1.03 10.34
CA LYS A 93 -15.49 -0.48 10.07
C LYS A 93 -15.58 0.18 8.69
N LEU A 94 -14.69 -0.21 7.76
CA LEU A 94 -14.77 0.25 6.38
C LEU A 94 -15.97 -0.41 5.70
N GLU A 95 -16.92 0.40 5.27
CA GLU A 95 -18.17 -0.07 4.65
C GLU A 95 -18.29 0.37 3.19
N HIS A 96 -17.76 1.55 2.86
CA HIS A 96 -17.94 2.17 1.55
C HIS A 96 -16.59 2.65 1.00
N ILE A 97 -16.31 2.32 -0.25
CA ILE A 97 -15.15 2.81 -1.00
C ILE A 97 -15.66 3.50 -2.28
N PHE A 98 -15.33 4.77 -2.46
CA PHE A 98 -15.74 5.60 -3.58
C PHE A 98 -14.56 5.86 -4.51
N PHE A 99 -14.66 5.47 -5.78
CA PHE A 99 -13.60 5.66 -6.76
C PHE A 99 -13.94 6.80 -7.71
N THR A 100 -13.06 7.79 -7.82
CA THR A 100 -13.29 8.91 -8.75
C THR A 100 -12.96 8.56 -10.19
N HIS A 101 -12.15 7.52 -10.43
CA HIS A 101 -11.71 7.10 -11.76
C HIS A 101 -11.35 5.60 -11.76
N SER A 102 -11.64 4.90 -12.85
CA SER A 102 -11.34 3.48 -13.07
C SER A 102 -9.92 3.19 -13.57
N ASN A 103 -8.91 3.90 -13.06
CA ASN A 103 -7.50 3.72 -13.44
C ASN A 103 -6.68 3.05 -12.32
N TRP A 104 -5.52 2.49 -12.67
CA TRP A 104 -4.68 1.78 -11.70
C TRP A 104 -4.21 2.65 -10.54
N SER A 105 -3.95 3.95 -10.78
CA SER A 105 -3.53 4.87 -9.71
C SER A 105 -4.56 5.01 -8.61
N ASN A 106 -5.85 4.78 -8.91
CA ASN A 106 -6.94 4.90 -7.96
C ASN A 106 -7.43 3.55 -7.42
N ILE A 107 -7.26 2.45 -8.16
CA ILE A 107 -7.76 1.12 -7.76
C ILE A 107 -6.67 0.11 -7.40
N GLY A 108 -5.40 0.38 -7.71
CA GLY A 108 -4.31 -0.60 -7.65
C GLY A 108 -3.99 -1.13 -6.23
N GLY A 109 -4.36 -0.40 -5.18
CA GLY A 109 -4.25 -0.86 -3.79
C GLY A 109 -5.47 -1.62 -3.28
N LEU A 110 -6.58 -1.65 -4.05
CA LEU A 110 -7.81 -2.34 -3.67
C LEU A 110 -7.61 -3.85 -3.47
N PRO A 111 -6.85 -4.58 -4.33
CA PRO A 111 -6.63 -6.00 -4.13
C PRO A 111 -5.96 -6.32 -2.77
N GLY A 112 -4.87 -5.62 -2.43
CA GLY A 112 -4.19 -5.78 -1.14
C GLY A 112 -5.08 -5.38 0.03
N LEU A 113 -5.77 -4.22 -0.07
CA LEU A 113 -6.68 -3.75 0.96
C LEU A 113 -7.77 -4.80 1.26
N ALA A 114 -8.30 -5.44 0.22
CA ALA A 114 -9.36 -6.42 0.33
C ALA A 114 -8.94 -7.69 1.09
N LEU A 115 -7.71 -8.18 0.85
CA LEU A 115 -7.13 -9.27 1.65
C LEU A 115 -6.99 -8.86 3.12
N THR A 116 -6.46 -7.66 3.36
CA THR A 116 -6.26 -7.13 4.71
C THR A 116 -7.59 -7.02 5.48
N ILE A 117 -8.63 -6.44 4.90
CA ILE A 117 -9.92 -6.27 5.59
C ILE A 117 -10.68 -7.59 5.75
N GLN A 118 -10.50 -8.53 4.83
CA GLN A 118 -11.02 -9.89 4.96
C GLN A 118 -10.41 -10.58 6.20
N ASP A 119 -9.10 -10.50 6.37
CA ASP A 119 -8.40 -11.08 7.53
C ASP A 119 -8.77 -10.39 8.85
N ILE A 120 -9.13 -9.10 8.81
CA ILE A 120 -9.70 -8.35 9.95
C ILE A 120 -11.15 -8.80 10.25
N GLY A 121 -11.79 -9.57 9.36
CA GLY A 121 -13.15 -10.10 9.50
C GLY A 121 -14.24 -9.12 9.05
N VAL A 122 -13.95 -8.20 8.12
CA VAL A 122 -14.97 -7.32 7.52
C VAL A 122 -15.87 -8.18 6.62
N PRO A 123 -17.20 -8.23 6.85
CA PRO A 123 -18.06 -9.18 6.14
C PRO A 123 -18.44 -8.73 4.74
N GLU A 124 -18.50 -7.42 4.51
CA GLU A 124 -19.01 -6.81 3.29
C GLU A 124 -18.46 -5.39 3.13
N ILE A 125 -18.11 -5.04 1.90
CA ILE A 125 -17.85 -3.65 1.47
C ILE A 125 -18.72 -3.30 0.26
N CYS A 126 -19.08 -2.02 0.15
CA CYS A 126 -19.79 -1.46 -1.00
C CYS A 126 -18.84 -0.57 -1.81
N ILE A 127 -18.70 -0.90 -3.09
CA ILE A 127 -17.88 -0.16 -4.05
C ILE A 127 -18.79 0.82 -4.81
N HIS A 128 -18.38 2.08 -4.84
CA HIS A 128 -19.05 3.16 -5.54
C HIS A 128 -18.12 3.74 -6.59
N GLY A 129 -18.66 4.13 -7.74
CA GLY A 129 -17.93 4.84 -8.79
C GLY A 129 -18.16 4.23 -10.16
N PRO A 130 -17.22 4.44 -11.11
CA PRO A 130 -17.31 3.89 -12.46
C PRO A 130 -17.65 2.39 -12.48
N ARG A 131 -18.31 1.96 -13.55
CA ARG A 131 -18.68 0.54 -13.71
C ARG A 131 -17.44 -0.34 -13.79
N ASN A 132 -17.64 -1.63 -13.47
CA ASN A 132 -16.67 -2.71 -13.63
C ASN A 132 -15.50 -2.73 -12.63
N ILE A 133 -15.43 -1.82 -11.66
CA ILE A 133 -14.39 -1.89 -10.61
C ILE A 133 -14.46 -3.24 -9.87
N GLU A 134 -15.66 -3.79 -9.68
CA GLU A 134 -15.84 -5.11 -9.09
C GLU A 134 -15.23 -6.25 -9.92
N LYS A 135 -15.11 -6.08 -11.24
CA LYS A 135 -14.49 -7.08 -12.12
C LYS A 135 -13.01 -7.26 -11.81
N LEU A 136 -12.36 -6.29 -11.16
CA LEU A 136 -10.99 -6.45 -10.67
C LEU A 136 -10.86 -7.72 -9.80
N PHE A 137 -11.83 -7.98 -8.92
CA PHE A 137 -11.84 -9.18 -8.08
C PHE A 137 -12.05 -10.46 -8.86
N GLU A 138 -12.85 -10.43 -9.93
CA GLU A 138 -13.03 -11.59 -10.81
C GLU A 138 -11.73 -11.94 -11.55
N MET A 139 -10.97 -10.91 -11.94
CA MET A 139 -9.69 -11.05 -12.63
C MET A 139 -8.58 -11.54 -11.69
N THR A 140 -8.61 -11.16 -10.40
CA THR A 140 -7.61 -11.60 -9.41
C THR A 140 -7.88 -12.99 -8.84
N LYS A 141 -9.04 -13.63 -9.10
CA LYS A 141 -9.37 -15.00 -8.61
C LYS A 141 -8.30 -16.06 -8.90
N GLY A 142 -7.48 -15.87 -9.93
CA GLY A 142 -6.39 -16.79 -10.26
C GLY A 142 -5.25 -16.82 -9.22
N PHE A 143 -5.14 -15.80 -8.39
CA PHE A 143 -4.06 -15.65 -7.42
C PHE A 143 -4.47 -15.02 -6.08
N MET A 144 -5.73 -14.62 -5.92
CA MET A 144 -6.30 -14.13 -4.67
C MET A 144 -7.54 -14.91 -4.30
N VAL A 145 -7.64 -15.27 -3.02
CA VAL A 145 -8.79 -16.00 -2.47
C VAL A 145 -9.63 -15.07 -1.60
N MET A 146 -10.83 -14.75 -2.08
CA MET A 146 -11.77 -13.81 -1.47
C MET A 146 -13.07 -14.51 -1.07
N GLU A 147 -13.01 -15.48 -0.17
CA GLU A 147 -14.19 -16.28 0.26
C GLU A 147 -15.03 -15.58 1.35
N ASN A 148 -14.42 -14.65 2.09
CA ASN A 148 -14.98 -14.15 3.34
C ASN A 148 -15.41 -12.68 3.29
N LEU A 149 -15.17 -12.00 2.17
CA LEU A 149 -15.63 -10.64 1.92
C LEU A 149 -16.69 -10.63 0.81
N LYS A 150 -17.88 -10.13 1.12
CA LYS A 150 -18.91 -9.83 0.12
C LYS A 150 -18.68 -8.45 -0.49
N LEU A 151 -18.99 -8.32 -1.77
CA LEU A 151 -18.89 -7.07 -2.50
C LEU A 151 -20.28 -6.62 -2.95
N ALA A 152 -20.72 -5.48 -2.45
CA ALA A 152 -21.84 -4.74 -3.00
C ALA A 152 -21.33 -3.67 -3.98
N LYS A 153 -22.16 -3.29 -4.94
CA LYS A 153 -21.80 -2.29 -5.94
C LYS A 153 -22.88 -1.24 -6.11
N ARG A 154 -22.42 -0.02 -6.36
CA ARG A 154 -23.22 1.15 -6.69
C ARG A 154 -22.50 1.92 -7.79
N ASN A 155 -23.25 2.48 -8.71
CA ASN A 155 -22.69 3.20 -9.85
C ASN A 155 -23.46 4.50 -10.11
N PRO A 156 -22.97 5.40 -10.96
CA PRO A 156 -23.60 6.70 -11.18
C PRO A 156 -25.06 6.64 -11.63
N ALA A 157 -25.51 5.54 -12.25
CA ALA A 157 -26.92 5.36 -12.62
C ALA A 157 -27.86 5.31 -11.40
N ASP A 158 -27.34 5.01 -10.21
CA ASP A 158 -28.09 5.10 -8.94
C ASP A 158 -28.43 6.55 -8.56
N ARG A 159 -27.75 7.55 -9.18
CA ARG A 159 -27.80 9.01 -8.94
C ARG A 159 -27.39 9.47 -7.54
N ALA A 160 -27.83 8.77 -6.49
CA ALA A 160 -27.45 9.06 -5.13
C ALA A 160 -27.45 7.80 -4.25
N PHE A 161 -26.63 7.85 -3.21
CA PHE A 161 -26.58 6.90 -2.12
C PHE A 161 -26.89 7.61 -0.81
N VAL A 162 -27.60 6.93 0.09
CA VAL A 162 -27.96 7.47 1.40
C VAL A 162 -27.73 6.40 2.46
N ASP A 163 -27.04 6.76 3.52
CA ASP A 163 -26.90 5.95 4.73
C ASP A 163 -27.25 6.75 5.99
N ASN A 164 -26.83 6.27 7.17
CA ASN A 164 -27.08 6.98 8.43
C ASN A 164 -26.23 8.26 8.61
N CYS A 165 -25.12 8.39 7.91
CA CYS A 165 -24.17 9.50 8.05
C CYS A 165 -24.45 10.63 7.05
N MET A 166 -24.65 10.28 5.77
CA MET A 166 -24.73 11.25 4.69
C MET A 166 -25.56 10.78 3.48
N ARG A 167 -25.91 11.76 2.64
CA ARG A 167 -26.35 11.56 1.26
C ARG A 167 -25.19 11.91 0.34
N VAL A 168 -24.85 10.99 -0.56
CA VAL A 168 -23.81 11.16 -1.59
C VAL A 168 -24.49 11.19 -2.95
N GLU A 169 -24.35 12.28 -3.69
CA GLU A 169 -24.80 12.39 -5.08
C GLU A 169 -23.61 12.17 -6.03
N TYR A 170 -23.87 11.46 -7.13
CA TYR A 170 -22.89 11.15 -8.16
C TYR A 170 -22.98 12.16 -9.30
N VAL A 171 -21.85 12.74 -9.69
CA VAL A 171 -21.75 13.62 -10.85
C VAL A 171 -20.78 12.99 -11.85
N SER A 172 -21.30 12.54 -12.99
CA SER A 172 -20.51 11.91 -14.05
C SER A 172 -19.80 12.97 -14.88
N LEU A 173 -18.49 12.81 -15.10
CA LEU A 173 -17.69 13.72 -15.93
C LEU A 173 -17.19 13.00 -17.18
N PHE A 174 -17.22 13.68 -18.32
CA PHE A 174 -16.87 13.12 -19.63
C PHE A 174 -15.86 14.01 -20.36
N PRO A 175 -14.96 13.43 -21.18
CA PRO A 175 -14.07 14.20 -22.03
C PRO A 175 -14.83 14.82 -23.22
N ARG A 176 -14.34 15.93 -23.77
CA ARG A 176 -14.90 16.66 -24.93
C ARG A 176 -15.28 15.78 -26.12
N GLU A 177 -14.50 14.76 -26.42
CA GLU A 177 -14.78 13.87 -27.56
C GLU A 177 -16.09 13.07 -27.38
N ALA A 178 -16.50 12.84 -26.12
CA ALA A 178 -17.71 12.12 -25.77
C ALA A 178 -18.98 13.01 -25.74
N THR A 179 -18.86 14.34 -25.78
CA THR A 179 -20.01 15.26 -25.67
C THR A 179 -20.70 15.57 -27.01
N SER A 180 -20.25 14.97 -28.13
CA SER A 180 -20.90 15.12 -29.43
C SER A 180 -22.29 14.43 -29.48
N ALA A 181 -23.30 15.19 -29.92
CA ALA A 181 -24.74 15.06 -29.61
C ALA A 181 -25.51 13.83 -30.16
N LYS A 182 -24.98 12.61 -30.08
CA LYS A 182 -25.67 11.39 -30.59
C LYS A 182 -25.60 10.11 -29.74
N ARG A 183 -25.32 10.17 -28.42
CA ARG A 183 -25.29 8.97 -27.54
C ARG A 183 -26.01 9.07 -26.19
N LEU A 184 -27.01 9.94 -26.07
CA LEU A 184 -27.71 10.28 -24.81
C LEU A 184 -28.61 9.20 -24.15
N LYS A 185 -28.47 7.91 -24.47
CA LYS A 185 -29.14 6.83 -23.73
C LYS A 185 -28.27 5.62 -23.41
N SER A 186 -27.06 5.52 -23.96
CA SER A 186 -26.10 4.43 -23.70
C SER A 186 -24.91 4.85 -22.82
N ASP A 187 -24.74 6.14 -22.52
CA ASP A 187 -23.44 6.68 -22.08
C ASP A 187 -23.33 7.07 -20.60
N GLU A 188 -24.41 7.12 -19.80
CA GLU A 188 -24.28 7.09 -18.32
C GLU A 188 -23.51 5.84 -17.86
N ASP A 189 -23.50 4.80 -18.70
CA ASP A 189 -22.82 3.52 -18.51
C ASP A 189 -21.31 3.56 -18.82
N ALA A 190 -20.84 4.61 -19.50
CA ALA A 190 -19.46 4.78 -19.97
C ALA A 190 -18.64 5.79 -19.14
N ALA A 191 -19.23 6.39 -18.10
CA ALA A 191 -18.55 7.36 -17.24
C ALA A 191 -17.33 6.74 -16.56
N ILE A 192 -16.13 7.13 -17.02
CA ILE A 192 -14.86 6.71 -16.44
C ILE A 192 -14.41 7.59 -15.28
N VAL A 193 -14.99 8.79 -15.13
CA VAL A 193 -14.73 9.73 -14.03
C VAL A 193 -16.04 10.11 -13.32
N VAL A 194 -16.01 10.08 -11.99
CA VAL A 194 -17.16 10.41 -11.12
C VAL A 194 -16.70 11.34 -10.00
N ALA A 195 -17.39 12.47 -9.85
CA ALA A 195 -17.29 13.33 -8.68
C ALA A 195 -18.42 13.02 -7.68
N TYR A 196 -18.17 13.33 -6.41
CA TYR A 196 -19.06 13.02 -5.30
C TYR A 196 -19.40 14.28 -4.51
N ILE A 197 -20.69 14.58 -4.42
CA ILE A 197 -21.20 15.64 -3.55
C ILE A 197 -21.79 14.98 -2.30
N CYS A 198 -21.17 15.21 -1.15
CA CYS A 198 -21.50 14.56 0.11
C CYS A 198 -22.16 15.56 1.08
N LYS A 199 -23.48 15.46 1.27
CA LYS A 199 -24.24 16.23 2.27
C LYS A 199 -24.44 15.38 3.51
N LEU A 200 -23.82 15.77 4.63
CA LEU A 200 -24.08 15.12 5.91
C LEU A 200 -25.55 15.31 6.31
N HIS A 201 -26.14 14.33 7.00
CA HIS A 201 -27.47 14.53 7.57
C HIS A 201 -27.40 15.51 8.73
N SER A 202 -28.36 16.44 8.81
CA SER A 202 -28.50 17.32 9.96
C SER A 202 -28.73 16.53 11.25
N LYS A 203 -28.20 17.05 12.36
CA LYS A 203 -28.33 16.43 13.67
C LYS A 203 -29.46 17.12 14.43
N PRO A 204 -30.50 16.38 14.85
CA PRO A 204 -31.58 16.94 15.64
C PRO A 204 -31.05 17.60 16.92
N GLY A 205 -31.74 18.67 17.34
CA GLY A 205 -31.47 19.34 18.60
C GLY A 205 -31.43 18.39 19.80
N GLN A 206 -30.54 18.65 20.76
CA GLN A 206 -30.47 17.89 21.99
C GLN A 206 -31.39 18.49 23.05
N LEU A 207 -32.09 17.62 23.77
CA LEU A 207 -32.91 18.02 24.92
C LEU A 207 -31.98 18.45 26.07
N GLN A 208 -32.09 19.70 26.49
CA GLN A 208 -31.36 20.29 27.59
C GLN A 208 -32.07 19.94 28.90
N LEU A 209 -31.64 18.83 29.52
CA LEU A 209 -32.25 18.30 30.74
C LEU A 209 -32.25 19.34 31.88
N ASP A 210 -31.19 20.14 32.01
CA ASP A 210 -31.10 21.17 33.05
C ASP A 210 -32.20 22.24 32.88
N ARG A 211 -32.51 22.64 31.64
CA ARG A 211 -33.61 23.57 31.37
C ARG A 211 -34.97 22.92 31.60
N CYS A 212 -35.13 21.65 31.24
CA CYS A 212 -36.35 20.90 31.54
C CYS A 212 -36.63 20.87 33.06
N VAL A 213 -35.59 20.64 33.86
CA VAL A 213 -35.67 20.65 35.34
C VAL A 213 -36.01 22.05 35.86
N GLN A 214 -35.33 23.10 35.37
CA GLN A 214 -35.61 24.48 35.75
C GLN A 214 -37.05 24.91 35.43
N MET A 215 -37.62 24.41 34.34
CA MET A 215 -38.99 24.69 33.93
C MET A 215 -40.03 23.75 34.57
N GLY A 216 -39.60 22.83 35.46
CA GLY A 216 -40.50 21.95 36.22
C GLY A 216 -41.04 20.75 35.44
N VAL A 217 -40.39 20.33 34.36
CA VAL A 217 -40.80 19.16 33.56
C VAL A 217 -40.41 17.87 34.31
N PRO A 218 -41.37 17.00 34.66
CA PRO A 218 -41.06 15.76 35.37
C PRO A 218 -40.37 14.73 34.46
N PRO A 219 -39.52 13.84 35.00
CA PRO A 219 -38.95 12.73 34.24
C PRO A 219 -40.06 11.82 33.71
N GLY A 220 -40.06 11.51 32.41
CA GLY A 220 -41.06 10.65 31.82
C GLY A 220 -41.34 10.93 30.34
N PRO A 221 -42.51 10.48 29.82
CA PRO A 221 -42.88 10.60 28.41
C PRO A 221 -42.86 12.03 27.87
N LEU A 222 -43.13 13.02 28.73
CA LEU A 222 -43.14 14.45 28.40
C LEU A 222 -41.79 14.95 27.87
N LEU A 223 -40.66 14.41 28.36
CA LEU A 223 -39.33 14.73 27.83
C LEU A 223 -39.17 14.24 26.38
N GLY A 224 -39.78 13.10 26.05
CA GLY A 224 -39.81 12.57 24.69
C GLY A 224 -40.67 13.43 23.75
N GLU A 225 -41.81 13.93 24.24
CA GLU A 225 -42.68 14.84 23.48
C GLU A 225 -41.97 16.16 23.16
N LEU A 226 -41.32 16.77 24.17
CA LEU A 226 -40.50 17.97 23.99
C LEU A 226 -39.36 17.71 23.01
N LYS A 227 -38.64 16.59 23.12
CA LYS A 227 -37.58 16.22 22.18
C LYS A 227 -38.10 16.02 20.74
N ASN A 228 -39.36 15.62 20.57
CA ASN A 228 -39.99 15.42 19.26
C ASN A 228 -40.67 16.69 18.72
N GLY A 229 -40.39 17.87 19.27
CA GLY A 229 -40.93 19.14 18.77
C GLY A 229 -42.31 19.49 19.27
N LYS A 230 -42.87 18.79 20.26
CA LYS A 230 -44.20 19.06 20.80
C LYS A 230 -44.10 19.91 22.07
N ASP A 231 -44.92 20.94 22.15
CA ASP A 231 -45.08 21.72 23.37
C ASP A 231 -45.90 20.93 24.39
N VAL A 232 -45.51 21.01 25.66
CA VAL A 232 -46.12 20.23 26.75
C VAL A 232 -46.75 21.15 27.77
N THR A 233 -47.99 20.86 28.16
CA THR A 233 -48.67 21.52 29.29
C THR A 233 -48.42 20.75 30.57
N LEU A 234 -47.83 21.42 31.57
CA LEU A 234 -47.55 20.86 32.89
C LEU A 234 -48.81 20.84 33.77
N PRO A 235 -48.85 20.00 34.82
CA PRO A 235 -50.00 19.93 35.74
C PRO A 235 -50.36 21.24 36.45
N ASN A 236 -49.41 22.18 36.53
CA ASN A 236 -49.61 23.53 37.09
C ASN A 236 -50.17 24.54 36.07
N GLY A 237 -50.48 24.10 34.84
CA GLY A 237 -51.01 24.94 33.76
C GLY A 237 -49.94 25.64 32.89
N ASN A 238 -48.65 25.54 33.24
CA ASN A 238 -47.58 26.16 32.44
C ASN A 238 -47.33 25.36 31.16
N ILE A 239 -47.13 26.06 30.04
CA ILE A 239 -46.75 25.46 28.75
C ILE A 239 -45.23 25.59 28.59
N VAL A 240 -44.54 24.46 28.47
CA VAL A 240 -43.11 24.41 28.12
C VAL A 240 -43.01 24.16 26.63
N LYS A 241 -42.41 25.11 25.89
CA LYS A 241 -42.19 24.93 24.46
C LYS A 241 -40.98 24.06 24.20
N SER A 242 -41.07 23.23 23.17
CA SER A 242 -39.93 22.41 22.73
C SER A 242 -38.70 23.28 22.43
N SER A 243 -38.90 24.44 21.80
CA SER A 243 -37.84 25.41 21.48
C SER A 243 -37.09 25.96 22.69
N ASP A 244 -37.70 25.96 23.88
CA ASP A 244 -37.11 26.55 25.08
C ASP A 244 -36.10 25.59 25.74
N VAL A 245 -36.28 24.29 25.50
CA VAL A 245 -35.56 23.20 26.15
C VAL A 245 -34.82 22.27 25.17
N VAL A 246 -34.98 22.43 23.86
CA VAL A 246 -34.25 21.69 22.83
C VAL A 246 -33.31 22.65 22.11
N SER A 247 -32.04 22.27 21.96
CA SER A 247 -31.08 23.08 21.20
C SER A 247 -31.50 23.19 19.73
N ALA A 248 -31.02 24.21 19.01
CA ALA A 248 -31.21 24.28 17.56
C ALA A 248 -30.67 23.01 16.86
N GLU A 249 -31.29 22.66 15.74
CA GLU A 249 -30.77 21.65 14.82
C GLU A 249 -29.39 22.09 14.32
N GLU A 250 -28.45 21.15 14.27
CA GLU A 250 -27.13 21.39 13.71
C GLU A 250 -27.14 20.97 12.23
N PRO A 251 -27.09 21.91 11.27
CA PRO A 251 -27.15 21.58 9.86
C PRO A 251 -25.98 20.69 9.44
N GLY A 252 -26.25 19.76 8.53
CA GLY A 252 -25.21 18.92 7.96
C GLY A 252 -24.36 19.69 6.94
N PRO A 253 -23.03 19.83 7.14
CA PRO A 253 -22.19 20.50 6.17
C PRO A 253 -22.01 19.65 4.89
N VAL A 254 -21.65 20.32 3.80
CA VAL A 254 -21.35 19.70 2.50
C VAL A 254 -19.84 19.61 2.30
N PHE A 255 -19.37 18.48 1.77
CA PHE A 255 -18.05 18.38 1.17
C PHE A 255 -18.14 17.74 -0.22
N ILE A 256 -17.19 18.09 -1.09
CA ILE A 256 -17.13 17.59 -2.46
C ILE A 256 -15.79 16.88 -2.66
N VAL A 257 -15.79 15.76 -3.37
CA VAL A 257 -14.58 15.05 -3.81
C VAL A 257 -14.62 14.89 -5.32
N LEU A 258 -13.60 15.38 -6.02
CA LEU A 258 -13.54 15.27 -7.48
C LEU A 258 -12.14 15.02 -8.03
N GLU A 259 -12.10 14.51 -9.24
CA GLU A 259 -10.91 14.34 -10.05
C GLU A 259 -11.22 14.79 -11.48
N VAL A 260 -10.32 15.59 -12.08
CA VAL A 260 -10.38 16.01 -13.48
C VAL A 260 -9.07 15.58 -14.14
N PRO A 261 -9.01 14.42 -14.82
CA PRO A 261 -7.73 13.83 -15.22
C PRO A 261 -6.95 14.64 -16.26
N SER A 262 -7.66 15.31 -17.18
CA SER A 262 -7.09 16.13 -18.26
C SER A 262 -7.96 17.34 -18.54
N VAL A 263 -7.43 18.28 -19.33
CA VAL A 263 -8.16 19.47 -19.79
C VAL A 263 -9.40 19.13 -20.63
N ASP A 264 -9.49 17.92 -21.17
CA ASP A 264 -10.62 17.47 -21.98
C ASP A 264 -11.93 17.37 -21.19
N TYR A 265 -11.87 17.34 -19.86
CA TYR A 265 -13.03 17.23 -18.98
C TYR A 265 -13.57 18.60 -18.52
N LEU A 266 -12.88 19.70 -18.84
CA LEU A 266 -13.18 21.02 -18.27
C LEU A 266 -14.54 21.57 -18.72
N ASP A 267 -14.94 21.33 -19.97
CA ASP A 267 -16.24 21.80 -20.47
C ASP A 267 -17.39 21.12 -19.71
N CYS A 268 -17.31 19.79 -19.55
CA CYS A 268 -18.27 19.01 -18.79
C CYS A 268 -18.34 19.45 -17.33
N LEU A 269 -17.19 19.75 -16.71
CA LEU A 269 -17.13 20.29 -15.34
C LEU A 269 -17.85 21.64 -15.21
N LEU A 270 -17.68 22.53 -16.18
CA LEU A 270 -18.27 23.87 -16.16
C LEU A 270 -19.79 23.87 -16.40
N GLU A 271 -20.29 22.87 -17.14
CA GLU A 271 -21.71 22.66 -17.47
C GLU A 271 -22.48 21.86 -16.40
N ALA A 272 -21.78 21.16 -15.50
CA ALA A 272 -22.37 20.35 -14.44
C ALA A 272 -23.11 21.20 -13.39
N ARG A 273 -24.43 21.30 -13.53
CA ARG A 273 -25.31 22.14 -12.69
C ARG A 273 -25.48 21.63 -11.27
N GLU A 274 -25.16 20.37 -11.02
CA GLU A 274 -25.24 19.72 -9.71
C GLU A 274 -24.39 20.45 -8.65
N PHE A 275 -23.30 21.11 -9.06
CA PHE A 275 -22.44 21.88 -8.17
C PHE A 275 -23.00 23.27 -7.81
N GLU A 276 -23.87 23.86 -8.63
CA GLU A 276 -24.34 25.25 -8.47
C GLU A 276 -25.01 25.45 -7.10
N ARG A 277 -25.79 24.48 -6.62
CA ARG A 277 -26.48 24.56 -5.31
C ARG A 277 -25.53 24.53 -4.10
N HIS A 278 -24.25 24.23 -4.31
CA HIS A 278 -23.22 24.17 -3.28
C HIS A 278 -22.12 25.23 -3.46
N GLN A 279 -22.34 26.13 -4.40
CA GLN A 279 -21.46 27.25 -4.79
C GLN A 279 -22.00 28.57 -4.23
N LEU A 280 -21.58 29.72 -4.79
CA LEU A 280 -22.08 31.06 -4.43
C LEU A 280 -23.60 31.20 -4.57
N SER A 281 -24.23 30.36 -5.40
CA SER A 281 -25.68 30.25 -5.58
C SER A 281 -26.40 29.34 -4.57
N ALA A 282 -25.72 28.88 -3.52
CA ALA A 282 -26.33 28.10 -2.45
C ALA A 282 -27.47 28.90 -1.77
N ALA A 283 -28.60 28.24 -1.52
CA ALA A 283 -29.78 28.88 -0.93
C ALA A 283 -29.54 29.32 0.53
N ALA A 284 -28.70 28.59 1.25
CA ALA A 284 -28.31 28.87 2.63
C ALA A 284 -26.80 28.63 2.84
N PRO A 285 -26.15 29.30 3.82
CA PRO A 285 -24.71 29.13 4.11
C PRO A 285 -24.27 27.70 4.45
N GLU A 286 -25.18 26.86 4.95
CA GLU A 286 -24.99 25.44 5.26
C GLU A 286 -25.07 24.51 4.02
N ASP A 287 -25.62 25.01 2.91
CA ASP A 287 -25.66 24.28 1.64
C ASP A 287 -24.42 24.53 0.79
N ALA A 288 -23.71 25.63 1.03
CA ALA A 288 -22.38 25.84 0.45
C ALA A 288 -21.39 24.77 0.93
N ALA A 289 -20.54 24.30 0.01
CA ALA A 289 -19.47 23.37 0.34
C ALA A 289 -18.50 23.99 1.36
N LYS A 290 -18.20 23.28 2.44
CA LYS A 290 -17.18 23.69 3.43
C LYS A 290 -15.78 23.31 2.97
N VAL A 291 -15.67 22.19 2.25
CA VAL A 291 -14.41 21.71 1.71
C VAL A 291 -14.62 21.02 0.36
N VAL A 292 -13.73 21.29 -0.59
CA VAL A 292 -13.65 20.59 -1.87
C VAL A 292 -12.29 19.90 -1.92
N VAL A 293 -12.27 18.58 -2.13
CA VAL A 293 -11.08 17.76 -2.22
C VAL A 293 -10.79 17.45 -3.69
N HIS A 294 -9.61 17.83 -4.14
CA HIS A 294 -9.17 17.72 -5.52
C HIS A 294 -8.09 16.64 -5.65
N PHE A 295 -8.40 15.54 -6.36
CA PHE A 295 -7.40 14.57 -6.83
C PHE A 295 -6.82 14.93 -8.23
N THR A 296 -7.18 16.11 -8.71
CA THR A 296 -6.88 16.67 -10.04
C THR A 296 -5.39 17.03 -10.13
N PRO A 297 -4.68 16.67 -11.22
CA PRO A 297 -3.28 17.06 -11.41
C PRO A 297 -3.08 18.58 -11.37
N SER A 298 -1.93 19.05 -10.86
CA SER A 298 -1.64 20.48 -10.72
C SER A 298 -1.74 21.23 -12.04
N ALA A 299 -1.28 20.63 -13.14
CA ALA A 299 -1.33 21.22 -14.47
C ALA A 299 -2.76 21.52 -14.95
N VAL A 300 -3.74 20.71 -14.55
CA VAL A 300 -5.15 20.93 -14.88
C VAL A 300 -5.77 21.97 -13.95
N MET A 301 -5.39 21.99 -12.67
CA MET A 301 -5.87 23.00 -11.72
C MET A 301 -5.41 24.43 -12.06
N GLU A 302 -4.25 24.55 -12.71
CA GLU A 302 -3.69 25.83 -13.18
C GLU A 302 -4.36 26.35 -14.46
N ASP A 303 -5.16 25.53 -15.14
CA ASP A 303 -5.89 25.93 -16.34
C ASP A 303 -6.90 27.05 -16.00
N PRO A 304 -6.99 28.12 -16.81
CA PRO A 304 -7.92 29.23 -16.57
C PRO A 304 -9.38 28.81 -16.36
N LEU A 305 -9.85 27.78 -17.07
CA LEU A 305 -11.23 27.28 -16.96
C LEU A 305 -11.46 26.59 -15.61
N TYR A 306 -10.46 25.86 -15.11
CA TYR A 306 -10.54 25.24 -13.78
C TYR A 306 -10.53 26.30 -12.67
N VAL A 307 -9.67 27.31 -12.79
CA VAL A 307 -9.64 28.46 -11.87
C VAL A 307 -10.99 29.20 -11.87
N GLN A 308 -11.62 29.36 -13.03
CA GLN A 308 -12.97 29.94 -13.14
C GLN A 308 -14.01 29.11 -12.40
N TRP A 309 -13.93 27.78 -12.46
CA TRP A 309 -14.82 26.90 -11.71
C TRP A 309 -14.61 27.02 -10.20
N ILE A 310 -13.36 27.05 -9.71
CA ILE A 310 -13.04 27.27 -8.28
C ILE A 310 -13.63 28.60 -7.78
N ARG A 311 -13.54 29.68 -8.57
CA ARG A 311 -14.09 31.00 -8.21
C ARG A 311 -15.60 31.02 -7.96
N ARG A 312 -16.33 29.98 -8.37
CA ARG A 312 -17.76 29.86 -8.10
C ARG A 312 -18.05 29.45 -6.64
N PHE A 313 -17.06 29.08 -5.85
CA PHE A 313 -17.24 28.73 -4.44
C PHE A 313 -17.05 29.95 -3.52
N PRO A 314 -17.75 30.01 -2.36
CA PRO A 314 -17.51 31.05 -1.36
C PRO A 314 -16.06 31.06 -0.87
N ALA A 315 -15.51 32.23 -0.55
CA ALA A 315 -14.14 32.37 -0.04
C ALA A 315 -13.86 31.59 1.26
N SER A 316 -14.90 31.22 2.01
CA SER A 316 -14.80 30.36 3.19
C SER A 316 -14.63 28.87 2.88
N THR A 317 -14.82 28.46 1.62
CA THR A 317 -14.61 27.08 1.16
C THR A 317 -13.12 26.79 1.14
N VAL A 318 -12.71 25.70 1.78
CA VAL A 318 -11.32 25.22 1.70
C VAL A 318 -11.19 24.28 0.51
N HIS A 319 -10.20 24.52 -0.34
CA HIS A 319 -9.89 23.66 -1.47
C HIS A 319 -8.65 22.82 -1.16
N LEU A 320 -8.82 21.54 -0.81
CA LEU A 320 -7.71 20.63 -0.49
C LEU A 320 -7.19 19.95 -1.76
N ALA A 321 -5.98 20.30 -2.19
CA ALA A 321 -5.31 19.68 -3.34
C ALA A 321 -4.47 18.48 -2.90
N LEU A 322 -4.88 17.28 -3.31
CA LEU A 322 -4.19 16.00 -3.05
C LEU A 322 -3.52 15.55 -4.36
N ASN A 323 -2.44 16.27 -4.71
CA ASN A 323 -1.70 16.15 -5.96
C ASN A 323 -0.23 16.61 -5.78
N GLU A 324 0.43 17.00 -6.86
CA GLU A 324 1.84 17.41 -6.92
C GLU A 324 2.19 18.63 -6.06
N TYR A 325 1.20 19.39 -5.54
CA TYR A 325 1.46 20.46 -4.58
C TYR A 325 1.77 19.95 -3.17
N SER A 326 1.48 18.68 -2.87
CA SER A 326 1.64 18.11 -1.53
C SER A 326 3.08 17.63 -1.30
N SER A 327 3.51 17.60 -0.03
CA SER A 327 4.82 17.05 0.34
C SER A 327 4.92 15.55 -0.03
N PRO A 328 6.06 15.07 -0.58
CA PRO A 328 6.27 13.64 -0.80
C PRO A 328 6.35 12.84 0.51
N GLU A 329 6.55 13.51 1.65
CA GLU A 329 6.66 12.89 2.97
C GLU A 329 5.29 12.38 3.46
N SER A 330 5.19 11.06 3.64
CA SER A 330 3.94 10.40 4.05
C SER A 330 4.12 9.26 5.05
N SER A 331 5.35 8.83 5.30
CA SER A 331 5.69 7.72 6.19
C SER A 331 6.83 8.14 7.12
N VAL A 332 6.57 8.16 8.41
CA VAL A 332 7.58 8.41 9.45
C VAL A 332 8.42 7.16 9.67
N ALA A 333 7.81 5.97 9.62
CA ALA A 333 8.47 4.70 9.90
C ALA A 333 9.65 4.46 8.95
N ILE A 334 9.43 4.65 7.64
CA ILE A 334 10.45 4.46 6.61
C ILE A 334 11.64 5.41 6.83
N HIS A 335 11.39 6.70 7.07
CA HIS A 335 12.47 7.67 7.30
C HIS A 335 13.19 7.42 8.61
N ARG A 336 12.47 7.07 9.69
CA ARG A 336 13.07 6.72 10.98
C ARG A 336 13.98 5.50 10.86
N ALA A 337 13.54 4.45 10.16
CA ALA A 337 14.37 3.28 9.89
C ALA A 337 15.62 3.66 9.08
N GLN A 338 15.46 4.39 7.97
CA GLN A 338 16.58 4.75 7.10
C GLN A 338 17.63 5.63 7.79
N HIS A 339 17.23 6.65 8.56
CA HIS A 339 18.18 7.51 9.28
C HIS A 339 18.99 6.73 10.32
N ARG A 340 18.37 5.74 10.99
CA ARG A 340 19.05 4.89 11.97
C ARG A 340 20.01 3.91 11.30
N LEU A 341 19.60 3.30 10.19
CA LEU A 341 20.47 2.39 9.41
C LEU A 341 21.64 3.15 8.76
N HIS A 342 21.42 4.39 8.32
CA HIS A 342 22.45 5.26 7.75
C HIS A 342 23.63 5.51 8.69
N LEU A 343 23.37 5.57 10.01
CA LEU A 343 24.43 5.71 11.02
C LEU A 343 25.41 4.53 11.00
N LEU A 344 24.94 3.33 10.64
CA LEU A 344 25.76 2.12 10.60
C LEU A 344 26.68 2.11 9.38
N ASN A 345 26.13 2.39 8.20
CA ASN A 345 26.88 2.49 6.95
C ASN A 345 26.10 3.33 5.93
N CYS A 346 26.66 4.49 5.57
CA CYS A 346 26.01 5.45 4.67
C CYS A 346 25.99 5.02 3.20
N ASN A 347 26.90 4.14 2.78
CA ASN A 347 26.94 3.61 1.41
C ASN A 347 25.88 2.53 1.21
N ILE A 348 25.71 1.66 2.22
CA ILE A 348 24.73 0.56 2.20
C ILE A 348 23.31 1.08 2.43
N PHE A 349 23.16 2.08 3.30
CA PHE A 349 21.88 2.71 3.64
C PHE A 349 21.91 4.21 3.34
N PRO A 350 21.88 4.63 2.06
CA PRO A 350 21.84 6.04 1.71
C PRO A 350 20.53 6.68 2.17
N LEU A 351 20.56 7.96 2.53
CA LEU A 351 19.34 8.68 2.90
C LEU A 351 18.39 8.79 1.70
N LEU A 352 17.09 8.68 1.97
CA LEU A 352 16.03 8.84 0.97
C LEU A 352 16.01 10.27 0.43
N LYS A 353 15.59 10.43 -0.82
CA LYS A 353 15.45 11.75 -1.43
C LYS A 353 14.17 12.41 -0.92
N SER A 354 14.31 13.63 -0.39
CA SER A 354 13.16 14.52 -0.14
C SER A 354 13.10 15.54 -1.26
N GLU A 355 11.95 15.61 -1.93
CA GLU A 355 11.72 16.58 -3.00
C GLU A 355 11.16 17.88 -2.44
N VAL A 356 11.53 18.99 -3.07
CA VAL A 356 10.98 20.30 -2.72
C VAL A 356 9.50 20.33 -3.08
N GLN A 357 8.66 20.54 -2.08
CA GLN A 357 7.23 20.71 -2.27
C GLN A 357 6.93 21.90 -3.20
N ARG A 358 6.21 21.65 -4.29
CA ARG A 358 5.71 22.72 -5.17
C ARG A 358 4.56 23.44 -4.48
N GLN A 359 4.65 24.76 -4.32
CA GLN A 359 3.54 25.54 -3.78
C GLN A 359 2.51 25.86 -4.87
N PRO A 360 1.20 25.92 -4.52
CA PRO A 360 0.19 26.38 -5.45
C PRO A 360 0.48 27.83 -5.89
N PRO A 361 0.26 28.18 -7.17
CA PRO A 361 0.39 29.56 -7.65
C PRO A 361 -0.48 30.52 -6.84
N LYS A 362 -0.08 31.80 -6.78
CA LYS A 362 -0.82 32.85 -6.02
C LYS A 362 -2.31 32.90 -6.38
N THR A 363 -2.64 32.72 -7.66
CA THR A 363 -4.02 32.69 -8.17
C THR A 363 -4.89 31.63 -7.52
N LEU A 364 -4.33 30.47 -7.17
CA LEU A 364 -5.03 29.39 -6.47
C LEU A 364 -4.98 29.60 -4.95
N SER A 365 -3.83 30.02 -4.42
CA SER A 365 -3.67 30.30 -2.98
C SER A 365 -4.63 31.36 -2.46
N GLU A 366 -4.88 32.43 -3.24
CA GLU A 366 -5.88 33.47 -2.93
C GLU A 366 -7.33 32.95 -2.94
N LEU A 367 -7.58 31.82 -3.61
CA LEU A 367 -8.86 31.11 -3.63
C LEU A 367 -8.95 30.02 -2.56
N ASN A 368 -8.11 30.11 -1.51
CA ASN A 368 -8.07 29.17 -0.39
C ASN A 368 -7.74 27.72 -0.80
N VAL A 369 -6.95 27.56 -1.86
CA VAL A 369 -6.37 26.27 -2.26
C VAL A 369 -5.17 25.96 -1.38
N CYS A 370 -5.24 24.84 -0.69
CA CYS A 370 -4.26 24.34 0.26
C CYS A 370 -3.76 22.96 -0.17
N PRO A 371 -2.44 22.71 -0.15
CA PRO A 371 -1.93 21.35 -0.26
C PRO A 371 -2.44 20.46 0.88
N GLY A 372 -2.82 19.22 0.56
CA GLY A 372 -3.23 18.23 1.56
C GLY A 372 -2.03 17.49 2.12
N GLU A 373 -1.58 17.78 3.33
CA GLU A 373 -0.51 17.00 3.97
C GLU A 373 -1.04 15.66 4.48
N THR A 374 -0.23 14.60 4.43
CA THR A 374 -0.62 13.29 5.00
C THR A 374 -0.94 13.46 6.49
N LEU A 375 -2.08 12.93 6.92
CA LEU A 375 -2.72 13.10 8.24
C LEU A 375 -3.23 14.49 8.61
N ALA A 376 -3.17 15.47 7.71
CA ALA A 376 -4.02 16.66 7.86
C ALA A 376 -5.48 16.22 7.89
N LYS A 377 -6.27 16.87 8.75
CA LYS A 377 -7.67 16.50 8.95
C LYS A 377 -8.58 17.70 8.87
N PHE A 378 -9.77 17.51 8.32
CA PHE A 378 -10.81 18.51 8.30
C PHE A 378 -11.99 18.02 9.12
N ARG A 379 -12.30 18.69 10.24
CA ARG A 379 -13.43 18.29 11.08
C ARG A 379 -14.71 18.94 10.56
N LEU A 380 -15.60 18.10 10.04
CA LEU A 380 -16.93 18.52 9.58
C LEU A 380 -17.91 18.65 10.74
N ARG A 381 -17.82 17.74 11.71
CA ARG A 381 -18.69 17.73 12.89
C ARG A 381 -17.90 17.33 14.14
N PRO A 382 -17.94 18.13 15.22
CA PRO A 382 -18.25 19.56 15.21
C PRO A 382 -17.34 20.30 14.20
N CYS A 383 -17.85 21.36 13.58
CA CYS A 383 -17.13 22.05 12.50
C CYS A 383 -15.98 22.90 13.06
N HIS A 384 -14.74 22.41 12.91
CA HIS A 384 -13.52 23.14 13.29
C HIS A 384 -12.62 23.51 12.09
N GLY A 385 -12.98 23.09 10.88
CA GLY A 385 -12.20 23.37 9.67
C GLY A 385 -10.96 22.48 9.55
N LEU A 386 -9.94 23.01 8.85
CA LEU A 386 -8.69 22.31 8.55
C LEU A 386 -7.70 22.39 9.72
N GLU A 387 -7.23 21.23 10.18
CA GLU A 387 -6.23 21.07 11.23
C GLU A 387 -5.00 20.34 10.68
N ARG A 388 -3.81 20.90 10.92
CA ARG A 388 -2.52 20.36 10.42
C ARG A 388 -1.59 19.89 11.53
N ASP A 389 -2.00 19.94 12.79
CA ASP A 389 -1.15 19.52 13.93
C ASP A 389 -0.77 18.03 13.88
N SER A 390 -1.62 17.22 13.25
CA SER A 390 -1.40 15.79 13.05
C SER A 390 -0.65 15.46 11.75
N ALA A 391 -0.33 16.47 10.92
CA ALA A 391 0.37 16.25 9.66
C ALA A 391 1.75 15.66 9.89
N ILE A 392 2.16 14.79 8.98
CA ILE A 392 3.47 14.12 9.06
C ILE A 392 4.61 15.12 8.93
N LYS A 393 5.57 15.01 9.83
CA LYS A 393 6.82 15.77 9.84
C LYS A 393 7.99 14.81 10.03
N ILE A 394 9.01 14.93 9.20
CA ILE A 394 10.24 14.16 9.32
C ILE A 394 11.21 14.91 10.24
N ASP A 395 11.57 14.31 11.38
CA ASP A 395 12.54 14.84 12.33
C ASP A 395 13.78 13.95 12.37
N ALA A 396 14.71 14.22 11.45
CA ALA A 396 15.95 13.45 11.31
C ALA A 396 16.77 13.42 12.61
N ASP A 397 16.89 14.56 13.30
CA ASP A 397 17.68 14.67 14.51
C ASP A 397 17.05 13.87 15.66
N ALA A 398 15.72 13.83 15.78
CA ALA A 398 15.06 12.99 16.76
C ALA A 398 15.33 11.50 16.52
N TYR A 399 15.33 11.05 15.26
CA TYR A 399 15.61 9.65 14.92
C TYR A 399 17.06 9.25 15.23
N ILE A 400 18.01 10.17 14.99
CA ILE A 400 19.42 9.98 15.33
C ILE A 400 19.59 9.93 16.86
N ARG A 401 19.01 10.88 17.60
CA ARG A 401 19.05 10.89 19.07
C ARG A 401 18.49 9.59 19.68
N GLU A 402 17.40 9.06 19.12
CA GLU A 402 16.83 7.78 19.54
C GLU A 402 17.79 6.58 19.31
N ALA A 403 18.53 6.58 18.20
CA ALA A 403 19.54 5.55 17.98
C ALA A 403 20.62 5.61 19.08
N HIS A 404 21.14 6.81 19.38
CA HIS A 404 22.16 7.01 20.42
C HIS A 404 21.66 6.75 21.84
N SER A 405 20.34 6.85 22.09
CA SER A 405 19.76 6.44 23.37
C SER A 405 19.61 4.93 23.53
N SER A 406 19.87 4.14 22.48
CA SER A 406 19.76 2.68 22.53
C SER A 406 20.91 2.06 23.34
N PRO A 407 20.66 1.02 24.17
CA PRO A 407 21.69 0.44 25.04
C PRO A 407 22.91 -0.06 24.27
N HIS A 408 24.11 0.33 24.71
CA HIS A 408 25.41 -0.03 24.13
C HIS A 408 25.62 0.40 22.66
N PHE A 409 24.76 1.27 22.10
CA PHE A 409 24.84 1.58 20.67
C PHE A 409 26.14 2.29 20.27
N GLU A 410 26.59 3.27 21.06
CA GLU A 410 27.79 4.05 20.77
C GLU A 410 29.06 3.18 20.72
N GLU A 411 29.17 2.24 21.66
CA GLU A 411 30.25 1.26 21.72
C GLU A 411 30.23 0.37 20.48
N ARG A 412 29.08 -0.24 20.16
CA ARG A 412 28.91 -1.10 18.97
C ARG A 412 29.13 -0.36 17.65
N LEU A 413 28.73 0.90 17.58
CA LEU A 413 28.96 1.74 16.42
C LEU A 413 30.45 2.05 16.23
N SER A 414 31.18 2.29 17.33
CA SER A 414 32.63 2.53 17.29
C SER A 414 33.39 1.28 16.86
N GLU A 415 33.01 0.11 17.39
CA GLU A 415 33.53 -1.21 16.97
C GLU A 415 33.29 -1.45 15.47
N LEU A 416 32.06 -1.23 15.01
CA LEU A 416 31.70 -1.37 13.60
C LEU A 416 32.56 -0.46 12.71
N LYS A 417 32.68 0.83 13.05
CA LYS A 417 33.50 1.78 12.28
C LYS A 417 34.98 1.39 12.26
N ALA A 418 35.51 0.79 13.32
CA ALA A 418 36.87 0.27 13.35
C ALA A 418 37.02 -0.95 12.42
N ALA A 419 36.09 -1.90 12.49
CA ALA A 419 36.11 -3.12 11.69
C ALA A 419 35.91 -2.84 10.19
N THR A 420 35.01 -1.94 9.80
CA THR A 420 34.80 -1.55 8.39
C THR A 420 36.04 -0.86 7.81
N ARG A 421 36.71 0.02 8.57
CA ARG A 421 37.97 0.65 8.12
C ARG A 421 39.09 -0.36 7.89
N ALA A 422 39.09 -1.48 8.61
CA ALA A 422 40.06 -2.56 8.40
C ALA A 422 39.79 -3.31 7.07
N LEU A 423 38.52 -3.45 6.66
CA LEU A 423 38.14 -4.09 5.39
C LEU A 423 38.56 -3.26 4.16
N ASP A 424 38.40 -1.94 4.22
CA ASP A 424 38.71 -1.00 3.11
C ASP A 424 40.19 -1.02 2.68
N SER A 425 41.08 -1.63 3.48
CA SER A 425 42.51 -1.71 3.19
C SER A 425 42.91 -2.81 2.20
N THR A 426 41.95 -3.61 1.68
CA THR A 426 42.26 -4.77 0.82
C THR A 426 41.43 -4.89 -0.46
N LYS A 427 42.15 -4.87 -1.60
CA LYS A 427 41.74 -5.17 -3.01
C LYS A 427 40.69 -4.27 -3.68
N THR A 428 40.92 -4.01 -4.97
CA THR A 428 39.96 -3.43 -5.91
C THR A 428 38.85 -4.43 -6.21
N VAL A 429 37.77 -4.41 -5.43
CA VAL A 429 36.57 -5.21 -5.66
C VAL A 429 35.66 -4.47 -6.66
N PRO A 430 35.00 -5.17 -7.62
CA PRO A 430 34.12 -4.51 -8.57
C PRO A 430 32.91 -3.85 -7.89
N SER A 431 32.46 -2.71 -8.41
CA SER A 431 31.28 -1.99 -7.92
C SER A 431 29.95 -2.56 -8.42
N TYR A 432 29.98 -3.48 -9.39
CA TYR A 432 28.80 -4.13 -9.98
C TYR A 432 28.90 -5.66 -9.88
N PRO A 433 27.76 -6.37 -9.82
CA PRO A 433 26.39 -5.86 -9.83
C PRO A 433 26.02 -5.10 -8.55
N GLU A 434 25.25 -4.01 -8.66
CA GLU A 434 24.67 -3.32 -7.51
C GLU A 434 23.24 -3.82 -7.32
N VAL A 435 22.88 -4.22 -6.09
CA VAL A 435 21.55 -4.74 -5.74
C VAL A 435 20.86 -3.77 -4.81
N VAL A 436 19.68 -3.28 -5.20
CA VAL A 436 18.83 -2.40 -4.41
C VAL A 436 17.56 -3.13 -4.00
N PHE A 437 17.35 -3.26 -2.69
CA PHE A 437 16.17 -3.89 -2.12
C PHE A 437 15.06 -2.84 -1.95
N LEU A 438 14.10 -2.82 -2.86
CA LEU A 438 12.99 -1.86 -2.85
C LEU A 438 11.85 -2.33 -1.93
N GLY A 439 11.77 -3.64 -1.67
CA GLY A 439 10.86 -4.22 -0.69
C GLY A 439 11.32 -5.61 -0.27
N THR A 440 11.16 -5.90 1.02
CA THR A 440 11.74 -7.06 1.71
C THR A 440 10.74 -7.85 2.56
N ALA A 441 9.45 -7.57 2.44
CA ALA A 441 8.37 -8.20 3.18
C ALA A 441 7.69 -9.34 2.43
N SER A 442 7.16 -10.28 3.20
CA SER A 442 6.23 -11.30 2.74
C SER A 442 4.75 -10.91 2.91
N ALA A 443 3.95 -11.27 1.91
CA ALA A 443 2.48 -11.27 1.83
C ALA A 443 1.79 -9.89 1.90
N ILE A 444 2.10 -9.08 2.91
CA ILE A 444 1.41 -7.82 3.20
C ILE A 444 2.45 -6.73 3.47
N PRO A 445 2.31 -5.53 2.88
CA PRO A 445 3.19 -4.42 3.19
C PRO A 445 2.97 -3.95 4.64
N GLY A 446 4.06 -3.89 5.41
CA GLY A 446 4.07 -3.34 6.76
C GLY A 446 4.61 -1.92 6.78
N LYS A 447 4.56 -1.28 7.95
CA LYS A 447 5.11 0.08 8.10
C LYS A 447 6.62 0.14 7.78
N GLU A 448 7.40 -0.87 8.20
CA GLU A 448 8.86 -0.88 8.05
C GLU A 448 9.30 -1.50 6.71
N ARG A 449 8.57 -2.50 6.21
CA ARG A 449 8.96 -3.29 5.02
C ARG A 449 7.83 -3.36 4.00
N ASN A 450 8.12 -3.01 2.76
CA ASN A 450 7.26 -3.18 1.60
C ASN A 450 7.38 -4.60 1.03
N VAL A 451 6.39 -5.03 0.24
CA VAL A 451 6.41 -6.33 -0.46
C VAL A 451 7.53 -6.43 -1.50
N SER A 452 7.90 -7.67 -1.84
CA SER A 452 9.07 -8.04 -2.65
C SER A 452 9.28 -7.21 -3.91
N SER A 453 10.47 -6.62 -4.01
CA SER A 453 11.00 -6.00 -5.23
C SER A 453 12.49 -5.76 -5.07
N ILE A 454 13.29 -6.27 -5.99
CA ILE A 454 14.76 -6.18 -5.92
C ILE A 454 15.30 -5.75 -7.29
N LEU A 455 15.99 -4.61 -7.34
CA LEU A 455 16.58 -4.08 -8.56
C LEU A 455 18.06 -4.46 -8.62
N VAL A 456 18.47 -5.16 -9.67
CA VAL A 456 19.86 -5.53 -9.94
C VAL A 456 20.39 -4.66 -11.08
N ASN A 457 21.25 -3.70 -10.75
CA ASN A 457 21.94 -2.86 -11.70
C ASN A 457 23.21 -3.57 -12.17
N VAL A 458 23.42 -3.61 -13.48
CA VAL A 458 24.58 -4.26 -14.13
C VAL A 458 25.25 -3.28 -15.09
N ASN A 459 26.58 -3.25 -15.05
CA ASN A 459 27.38 -2.37 -15.90
C ASN A 459 27.64 -3.04 -17.25
N VAL A 460 27.33 -2.33 -18.34
CA VAL A 460 27.70 -2.73 -19.71
C VAL A 460 28.91 -1.91 -20.12
N HIS A 461 30.07 -2.55 -20.29
CA HIS A 461 31.31 -1.87 -20.64
C HIS A 461 31.09 -0.93 -21.85
N SER A 462 31.22 0.40 -21.63
CA SER A 462 31.13 1.50 -22.61
C SER A 462 29.75 2.13 -22.94
N ARG A 463 28.62 1.74 -22.32
CA ARG A 463 27.33 2.48 -22.37
C ARG A 463 26.63 2.46 -21.02
N GLU A 464 25.64 3.34 -20.85
CA GLU A 464 24.86 3.49 -19.62
C GLU A 464 24.42 2.15 -19.00
N ASP A 465 24.45 2.08 -17.67
CA ASP A 465 24.03 0.92 -16.86
C ASP A 465 22.69 0.34 -17.34
N SER A 466 22.53 -0.98 -17.24
CA SER A 466 21.24 -1.65 -17.45
C SER A 466 20.75 -2.26 -16.15
N SER A 467 19.45 -2.52 -16.03
CA SER A 467 18.90 -3.09 -14.80
C SER A 467 17.90 -4.21 -15.05
N VAL A 468 17.85 -5.13 -14.10
CA VAL A 468 16.91 -6.25 -14.03
C VAL A 468 16.12 -6.13 -12.73
N LEU A 469 14.80 -6.16 -12.81
CA LEU A 469 13.94 -6.13 -11.63
C LEU A 469 13.46 -7.56 -11.29
N LEU A 470 13.70 -8.00 -10.07
CA LEU A 470 13.26 -9.30 -9.53
C LEU A 470 12.05 -9.08 -8.64
N ASP A 471 10.91 -9.58 -9.09
CA ASP A 471 9.56 -9.30 -8.60
C ASP A 471 9.20 -7.79 -8.59
N CYS A 472 7.90 -7.51 -8.59
CA CYS A 472 7.36 -6.16 -8.65
C CYS A 472 6.07 -6.07 -7.82
N GLY A 473 6.21 -6.20 -6.50
CA GLY A 473 5.12 -6.05 -5.56
C GLY A 473 4.50 -4.64 -5.55
N GLU A 474 3.32 -4.52 -4.95
CA GLU A 474 2.60 -3.24 -4.76
C GLU A 474 3.53 -2.15 -4.18
N GLY A 475 3.54 -0.97 -4.81
CA GLY A 475 4.32 0.18 -4.35
C GLY A 475 5.77 0.21 -4.83
N THR A 476 6.21 -0.72 -5.69
CA THR A 476 7.59 -0.76 -6.22
C THR A 476 8.04 0.58 -6.82
N SER A 477 7.27 1.16 -7.74
CA SER A 477 7.61 2.47 -8.34
C SER A 477 7.72 3.58 -7.29
N LYS A 478 6.90 3.51 -6.24
CA LYS A 478 6.90 4.50 -5.14
C LYS A 478 8.16 4.39 -4.28
N GLN A 479 8.62 3.17 -4.02
CA GLN A 479 9.88 2.92 -3.34
C GLN A 479 11.07 3.41 -4.18
N MET A 480 11.03 3.21 -5.51
CA MET A 480 12.07 3.73 -6.41
C MET A 480 12.11 5.27 -6.40
N ILE A 481 10.96 5.94 -6.44
CA ILE A 481 10.87 7.41 -6.36
C ILE A 481 11.47 7.92 -5.05
N ARG A 482 11.16 7.28 -3.91
CA ARG A 482 11.74 7.66 -2.60
C ARG A 482 13.25 7.46 -2.55
N PHE A 483 13.75 6.40 -3.19
CA PHE A 483 15.16 6.05 -3.18
C PHE A 483 16.00 6.94 -4.11
N TYR A 484 15.57 7.08 -5.37
CA TYR A 484 16.31 7.77 -6.42
C TYR A 484 15.94 9.25 -6.57
N GLY A 485 14.74 9.65 -6.13
CA GLY A 485 14.12 10.93 -6.51
C GLY A 485 13.51 10.86 -7.92
N SER A 486 12.62 11.80 -8.27
CA SER A 486 11.88 11.84 -9.54
C SER A 486 12.78 11.77 -10.77
N GLN A 487 13.80 12.62 -10.84
CA GLN A 487 14.65 12.73 -12.03
C GLN A 487 15.41 11.43 -12.31
N GLU A 488 16.06 10.88 -11.28
CA GLU A 488 16.84 9.65 -11.44
C GLU A 488 15.94 8.42 -11.56
N PHE A 489 14.75 8.41 -10.93
CA PHE A 489 13.74 7.38 -11.15
C PHE A 489 13.41 7.18 -12.64
N HIS A 490 13.19 8.27 -13.39
CA HIS A 490 12.91 8.19 -14.82
C HIS A 490 14.09 7.60 -15.61
N ARG A 491 15.33 7.94 -15.26
CA ARG A 491 16.54 7.39 -15.88
C ARG A 491 16.76 5.92 -15.55
N VAL A 492 16.49 5.51 -14.32
CA VAL A 492 16.59 4.10 -13.91
C VAL A 492 15.53 3.27 -14.66
N LEU A 493 14.30 3.78 -14.82
CA LEU A 493 13.27 3.09 -15.58
C LEU A 493 13.56 2.99 -17.08
N SER A 494 14.19 4.01 -17.68
CA SER A 494 14.58 3.94 -19.11
C SER A 494 15.65 2.87 -19.37
N ARG A 495 16.49 2.60 -18.38
CA ARG A 495 17.55 1.57 -18.38
C ARG A 495 17.08 0.17 -17.99
N LEU A 496 15.83 0.05 -17.51
CA LEU A 496 15.24 -1.23 -17.13
C LEU A 496 15.07 -2.11 -18.36
N SER A 497 15.81 -3.23 -18.35
CA SER A 497 15.92 -4.17 -19.47
C SER A 497 14.86 -5.26 -19.40
N CYS A 498 14.64 -5.82 -18.22
CA CYS A 498 13.58 -6.79 -17.99
C CYS A 498 13.06 -6.81 -16.55
N VAL A 499 11.85 -7.33 -16.38
CA VAL A 499 11.25 -7.68 -15.09
C VAL A 499 11.05 -9.18 -15.06
N PHE A 500 11.57 -9.83 -14.03
CA PHE A 500 11.29 -11.22 -13.71
C PHE A 500 10.19 -11.27 -12.65
N VAL A 501 9.08 -11.94 -12.94
CA VAL A 501 8.06 -12.29 -11.96
C VAL A 501 8.21 -13.77 -11.63
N SER A 502 8.46 -14.07 -10.36
CA SER A 502 8.71 -15.42 -9.89
C SER A 502 7.48 -16.32 -9.96
N HIS A 503 6.33 -15.81 -9.50
CA HIS A 503 5.08 -16.54 -9.42
C HIS A 503 3.89 -15.57 -9.29
N MET A 504 2.66 -16.09 -9.20
CA MET A 504 1.46 -15.27 -9.30
C MET A 504 0.92 -14.73 -7.97
N HIS A 505 1.54 -14.93 -6.81
CA HIS A 505 1.03 -14.30 -5.58
C HIS A 505 1.10 -12.77 -5.65
N ALA A 506 0.10 -12.12 -5.05
CA ALA A 506 -0.19 -10.70 -5.23
C ALA A 506 1.00 -9.78 -4.84
N ASP A 507 1.74 -10.16 -3.81
CA ASP A 507 2.90 -9.45 -3.28
C ASP A 507 4.12 -9.43 -4.20
N HIS A 508 4.12 -10.17 -5.32
CA HIS A 508 5.24 -10.23 -6.26
C HIS A 508 4.98 -9.55 -7.61
N HIS A 509 3.74 -9.13 -7.93
CA HIS A 509 3.46 -8.57 -9.27
C HIS A 509 2.44 -7.44 -9.34
N LEU A 510 1.72 -7.12 -8.27
CA LEU A 510 0.69 -6.08 -8.34
C LEU A 510 1.24 -4.68 -8.69
N GLY A 511 2.52 -4.40 -8.45
CA GLY A 511 3.17 -3.15 -8.86
C GLY A 511 3.53 -3.08 -10.35
N LEU A 512 3.47 -4.19 -11.09
CA LEU A 512 3.91 -4.27 -12.48
C LEU A 512 3.11 -3.35 -13.40
N LEU A 513 1.79 -3.24 -13.20
CA LEU A 513 0.94 -2.38 -14.03
C LEU A 513 1.34 -0.91 -13.91
N GLN A 514 1.61 -0.43 -12.69
CA GLN A 514 2.10 0.93 -12.49
C GLN A 514 3.50 1.10 -13.10
N LEU A 515 4.41 0.15 -12.87
CA LEU A 515 5.78 0.21 -13.39
C LEU A 515 5.82 0.34 -14.93
N LEU A 516 4.99 -0.43 -15.65
CA LEU A 516 4.91 -0.37 -17.10
C LEU A 516 4.45 1.01 -17.61
N LYS A 517 3.45 1.60 -16.96
CA LYS A 517 2.94 2.93 -17.28
C LYS A 517 3.98 4.02 -16.97
N GLU A 518 4.61 3.94 -15.81
CA GLU A 518 5.68 4.87 -15.40
C GLU A 518 6.88 4.81 -16.34
N ARG A 519 7.23 3.62 -16.83
CA ARG A 519 8.32 3.48 -17.80
C ARG A 519 7.99 4.13 -19.14
N GLN A 520 6.76 3.95 -19.64
CA GLN A 520 6.30 4.64 -20.86
C GLN A 520 6.40 6.16 -20.69
N LEU A 521 5.88 6.69 -19.57
CA LEU A 521 5.98 8.10 -19.24
C LEU A 521 7.43 8.57 -19.14
N SER A 522 8.30 7.78 -18.51
CA SER A 522 9.72 8.09 -18.36
C SER A 522 10.44 8.20 -19.71
N LEU A 523 10.17 7.29 -20.66
CA LEU A 523 10.73 7.38 -22.01
C LEU A 523 10.25 8.64 -22.74
N GLN A 524 8.99 9.01 -22.58
CA GLN A 524 8.43 10.25 -23.16
C GLN A 524 9.07 11.51 -22.56
N LEU A 525 9.18 11.57 -21.23
CA LEU A 525 9.77 12.71 -20.52
C LEU A 525 11.26 12.90 -20.84
N LEU A 526 11.97 11.81 -21.13
CA LEU A 526 13.39 11.82 -21.50
C LEU A 526 13.64 11.94 -23.01
N ASP A 527 12.58 12.07 -23.83
CA ASP A 527 12.65 12.10 -25.30
C ASP A 527 13.41 10.90 -25.90
N LEU A 528 13.16 9.70 -25.33
CA LEU A 528 13.76 8.44 -25.77
C LEU A 528 12.79 7.62 -26.62
N PRO A 529 13.30 6.80 -27.57
CA PRO A 529 12.44 5.99 -28.42
C PRO A 529 11.65 4.98 -27.60
N TRP A 530 10.34 4.97 -27.82
CA TRP A 530 9.45 4.00 -27.20
C TRP A 530 9.79 2.58 -27.63
N HIS A 531 9.84 1.68 -26.64
CA HIS A 531 9.92 0.25 -26.87
C HIS A 531 9.36 -0.51 -25.66
N PRO A 532 8.71 -1.67 -25.88
CA PRO A 532 8.10 -2.46 -24.81
C PRO A 532 9.16 -3.06 -23.88
N LEU A 533 8.80 -3.21 -22.60
CA LEU A 533 9.64 -3.84 -21.58
C LEU A 533 9.55 -5.36 -21.66
N THR A 534 10.66 -6.08 -21.56
CA THR A 534 10.59 -7.55 -21.49
C THR A 534 10.13 -8.00 -20.10
N VAL A 535 9.09 -8.81 -20.02
CA VAL A 535 8.57 -9.38 -18.78
C VAL A 535 8.67 -10.90 -18.85
N ILE A 536 9.56 -11.46 -18.05
CA ILE A 536 9.76 -12.90 -17.89
C ILE A 536 8.88 -13.34 -16.73
N ALA A 537 7.84 -14.13 -17.01
CA ALA A 537 6.81 -14.43 -16.00
C ALA A 537 6.10 -15.76 -16.25
N PRO A 538 5.36 -16.29 -15.25
CA PRO A 538 4.48 -17.44 -15.47
C PRO A 538 3.40 -17.09 -16.50
N ARG A 539 3.02 -18.07 -17.33
CA ARG A 539 1.97 -17.95 -18.37
C ARG A 539 0.63 -17.36 -17.93
N PHE A 540 0.31 -17.40 -16.65
CA PHE A 540 -0.94 -16.83 -16.11
C PHE A 540 -0.92 -15.31 -16.01
N LEU A 541 0.25 -14.67 -16.13
CA LEU A 541 0.36 -13.21 -16.17
C LEU A 541 -0.37 -12.63 -17.39
N VAL A 542 -0.24 -13.27 -18.56
CA VAL A 542 -0.84 -12.75 -19.81
C VAL A 542 -2.36 -12.67 -19.72
N PRO A 543 -3.12 -13.73 -19.34
CA PRO A 543 -4.56 -13.61 -19.14
C PRO A 543 -4.97 -12.57 -18.10
N TRP A 544 -4.19 -12.41 -17.01
CA TRP A 544 -4.43 -11.38 -15.99
C TRP A 544 -4.35 -9.97 -16.59
N ILE A 545 -3.24 -9.66 -17.27
CA ILE A 545 -3.02 -8.34 -17.88
C ILE A 545 -3.99 -8.10 -19.05
N SER A 546 -4.28 -9.09 -19.88
CA SER A 546 -5.23 -8.97 -20.99
C SER A 546 -6.65 -8.65 -20.51
N ARG A 547 -7.11 -9.26 -19.41
CA ARG A 547 -8.41 -8.92 -18.82
C ARG A 547 -8.43 -7.50 -18.28
N TYR A 548 -7.38 -7.09 -17.56
CA TYR A 548 -7.24 -5.71 -17.09
C TYR A 548 -7.26 -4.73 -18.27
N HIS A 549 -6.47 -4.99 -19.32
CA HIS A 549 -6.40 -4.20 -20.54
C HIS A 549 -7.78 -3.98 -21.18
N SER A 550 -8.59 -5.04 -21.25
CA SER A 550 -9.90 -4.99 -21.90
C SER A 550 -10.96 -4.20 -21.14
N VAL A 551 -10.78 -3.94 -19.84
CA VAL A 551 -11.81 -3.35 -18.97
C VAL A 551 -11.42 -1.97 -18.44
N PHE A 552 -10.13 -1.75 -18.16
CA PHE A 552 -9.67 -0.55 -17.45
C PHE A 552 -8.77 0.33 -18.34
N GLU A 553 -7.53 -0.08 -18.57
CA GLU A 553 -6.54 0.76 -19.25
C GLU A 553 -5.67 -0.06 -20.21
N PRO A 554 -5.34 0.47 -21.41
CA PRO A 554 -4.57 -0.27 -22.39
C PRO A 554 -3.12 -0.48 -21.94
N VAL A 555 -2.78 -1.68 -21.48
CA VAL A 555 -1.42 -2.00 -20.99
C VAL A 555 -0.69 -3.13 -21.72
N SER A 556 -1.39 -3.98 -22.48
CA SER A 556 -0.76 -5.14 -23.14
C SER A 556 0.32 -4.80 -24.16
N HIS A 557 0.30 -3.61 -24.75
CA HIS A 557 1.33 -3.15 -25.70
C HIS A 557 2.62 -2.69 -25.00
N LEU A 558 2.60 -2.50 -23.67
CA LEU A 558 3.73 -1.95 -22.90
C LEU A 558 4.84 -2.98 -22.64
N PHE A 559 4.58 -4.28 -22.89
CA PHE A 559 5.53 -5.33 -22.58
C PHE A 559 5.61 -6.43 -23.64
N LEU A 560 6.76 -7.09 -23.68
CA LEU A 560 6.99 -8.34 -24.40
C LEU A 560 7.03 -9.48 -23.40
N TYR A 561 6.21 -10.50 -23.63
CA TYR A 561 6.10 -11.65 -22.73
C TYR A 561 7.14 -12.72 -23.05
N VAL A 562 7.81 -13.23 -22.02
CA VAL A 562 8.65 -14.44 -22.08
C VAL A 562 8.21 -15.39 -20.98
N ASP A 563 7.97 -16.66 -21.32
CA ASP A 563 7.57 -17.66 -20.32
C ASP A 563 8.77 -18.09 -19.49
N ASN A 564 8.63 -18.04 -18.16
CA ASN A 564 9.59 -18.62 -17.23
C ASN A 564 9.97 -20.05 -17.63
N ALA A 565 9.01 -20.87 -18.09
CA ALA A 565 9.26 -22.25 -18.48
C ALA A 565 10.13 -22.42 -19.73
N SER A 566 10.29 -21.37 -20.54
CA SER A 566 11.16 -21.39 -21.73
C SER A 566 12.65 -21.16 -21.40
N LEU A 567 12.95 -20.70 -20.19
CA LEU A 567 14.31 -20.35 -19.75
C LEU A 567 14.84 -21.27 -18.66
N LEU A 568 14.25 -22.45 -18.48
CA LEU A 568 14.64 -23.38 -17.43
C LEU A 568 16.12 -23.78 -17.57
N TRP A 569 16.85 -23.72 -16.46
CA TRP A 569 18.29 -23.97 -16.37
C TRP A 569 18.72 -25.36 -16.85
N ASP A 570 17.84 -26.35 -16.77
CA ASP A 570 18.07 -27.75 -17.12
C ASP A 570 17.66 -28.11 -18.56
N ARG A 571 17.22 -27.12 -19.36
CA ARG A 571 16.84 -27.31 -20.78
C ARG A 571 17.98 -26.97 -21.74
N ALA A 572 17.91 -27.57 -22.94
CA ALA A 572 18.92 -27.45 -23.98
C ALA A 572 18.95 -26.06 -24.68
N GLN A 573 20.17 -25.51 -24.79
CA GLN A 573 20.68 -24.35 -25.55
C GLN A 573 19.76 -23.13 -25.69
N VAL A 574 20.13 -22.05 -24.99
CA VAL A 574 19.69 -20.67 -25.22
C VAL A 574 19.87 -20.33 -26.71
N SER A 575 18.80 -19.85 -27.37
CA SER A 575 18.86 -19.46 -28.79
C SER A 575 19.85 -18.30 -28.99
N ASP A 576 20.40 -18.14 -30.20
CA ASP A 576 21.30 -17.03 -30.50
C ASP A 576 20.64 -15.67 -30.26
N GLU A 577 19.33 -15.57 -30.49
CA GLU A 577 18.52 -14.38 -30.21
C GLU A 577 18.45 -14.09 -28.69
N GLN A 578 18.21 -15.11 -27.87
CA GLN A 578 18.21 -14.96 -26.41
C GLN A 578 19.60 -14.59 -25.88
N ARG A 579 20.66 -15.20 -26.43
CA ARG A 579 22.05 -14.89 -26.07
C ARG A 579 22.40 -13.43 -26.43
N ALA A 580 21.99 -12.97 -27.61
CA ALA A 580 22.15 -11.59 -28.02
C ALA A 580 21.36 -10.63 -27.12
N LEU A 581 20.14 -11.01 -26.69
CA LEU A 581 19.33 -10.24 -25.76
C LEU A 581 20.00 -10.12 -24.38
N PHE A 582 20.47 -11.23 -23.81
CA PHE A 582 21.19 -11.22 -22.54
C PHE A 582 22.47 -10.37 -22.61
N THR A 583 23.22 -10.48 -23.71
CA THR A 583 24.41 -9.66 -23.94
C THR A 583 24.08 -8.17 -23.94
N ARG A 584 22.95 -7.77 -24.57
CA ARG A 584 22.47 -6.38 -24.54
C ARG A 584 22.07 -5.90 -23.15
N TRP A 585 21.64 -6.81 -22.28
CA TRP A 585 21.32 -6.54 -20.88
C TRP A 585 22.54 -6.62 -19.95
N GLY A 586 23.76 -6.72 -20.48
CA GLY A 586 24.96 -6.87 -19.65
C GLY A 586 25.08 -8.23 -18.95
N LEU A 587 24.39 -9.25 -19.44
CA LEU A 587 24.40 -10.61 -18.91
C LEU A 587 25.09 -11.58 -19.86
N GLN A 588 25.90 -12.48 -19.31
CA GLN A 588 26.44 -13.64 -20.02
C GLN A 588 25.38 -14.73 -20.14
N SER A 589 24.58 -14.92 -19.10
CA SER A 589 23.49 -15.91 -19.07
C SER A 589 22.39 -15.50 -18.10
N LEU A 590 21.19 -15.98 -18.38
CA LEU A 590 20.02 -15.88 -17.52
C LEU A 590 19.21 -17.17 -17.67
N SER A 591 18.78 -17.75 -16.55
CA SER A 591 17.99 -18.98 -16.53
C SER A 591 17.06 -19.01 -15.33
N THR A 592 15.88 -19.59 -15.50
CA THR A 592 14.89 -19.79 -14.44
C THR A 592 15.02 -21.19 -13.86
N VAL A 593 14.52 -21.35 -12.64
CA VAL A 593 14.58 -22.62 -11.91
C VAL A 593 13.23 -22.91 -11.33
N LEU A 594 12.66 -24.08 -11.58
CA LEU A 594 11.41 -24.46 -10.93
C LEU A 594 11.66 -24.69 -9.43
N VAL A 595 10.86 -24.03 -8.59
CA VAL A 595 11.00 -24.08 -7.11
C VAL A 595 9.74 -24.63 -6.43
N LYS A 596 9.87 -25.01 -5.15
CA LYS A 596 8.83 -25.71 -4.40
C LYS A 596 7.98 -24.71 -3.60
N HIS A 597 6.97 -24.15 -4.24
CA HIS A 597 6.01 -23.24 -3.61
C HIS A 597 4.60 -23.44 -4.17
N CYS A 598 4.07 -22.52 -4.97
CA CYS A 598 2.84 -22.74 -5.71
C CYS A 598 3.12 -23.34 -7.11
N LYS A 599 2.07 -23.73 -7.84
CA LYS A 599 2.23 -24.21 -9.22
C LYS A 599 2.81 -23.09 -10.07
N HIS A 600 3.86 -23.40 -10.84
CA HIS A 600 4.57 -22.42 -11.67
C HIS A 600 5.24 -21.31 -10.86
N ALA A 601 5.90 -21.70 -9.77
CA ALA A 601 6.85 -20.85 -9.06
C ALA A 601 8.28 -21.08 -9.55
N TYR A 602 9.03 -19.99 -9.70
CA TYR A 602 10.37 -20.02 -10.24
C TYR A 602 11.34 -19.15 -9.44
N GLY A 603 12.54 -19.66 -9.20
CA GLY A 603 13.73 -18.85 -8.92
C GLY A 603 14.44 -18.47 -10.22
N ILE A 604 15.52 -17.70 -10.12
CA ILE A 604 16.31 -17.23 -11.27
C ILE A 604 17.80 -17.18 -10.94
N THR A 605 18.62 -17.55 -11.92
CA THR A 605 20.07 -17.40 -11.89
C THR A 605 20.50 -16.49 -13.04
N LEU A 606 21.30 -15.48 -12.76
CA LEU A 606 21.88 -14.59 -13.77
C LEU A 606 23.39 -14.47 -13.57
N THR A 607 24.14 -14.43 -14.67
CA THR A 607 25.58 -14.19 -14.65
C THR A 607 25.87 -12.92 -15.44
N THR A 608 26.52 -11.94 -14.82
CA THR A 608 26.90 -10.68 -15.48
C THR A 608 28.06 -10.90 -16.45
N GLN A 609 28.27 -9.96 -17.38
CA GLN A 609 29.45 -9.98 -18.27
C GLN A 609 30.78 -9.88 -17.49
N GLY A 610 30.75 -9.36 -16.26
CA GLY A 610 31.90 -9.37 -15.34
C GLY A 610 32.12 -10.70 -14.61
N GLY A 611 31.35 -11.74 -14.93
CA GLY A 611 31.48 -13.08 -14.34
C GLY A 611 30.81 -13.27 -12.99
N TRP A 612 30.06 -12.27 -12.49
CA TRP A 612 29.33 -12.38 -11.22
C TRP A 612 28.03 -13.16 -11.39
N LYS A 613 27.86 -14.24 -10.63
CA LYS A 613 26.65 -15.06 -10.62
C LYS A 613 25.76 -14.72 -9.42
N VAL A 614 24.54 -14.29 -9.70
CA VAL A 614 23.50 -13.97 -8.70
C VAL A 614 22.35 -14.96 -8.85
N THR A 615 21.94 -15.58 -7.75
CA THR A 615 20.77 -16.47 -7.68
C THR A 615 19.72 -15.87 -6.76
N TYR A 616 18.47 -15.80 -7.22
CA TYR A 616 17.32 -15.39 -6.42
C TYR A 616 16.35 -16.56 -6.28
N SER A 617 16.02 -16.92 -5.04
CA SER A 617 15.16 -18.07 -4.74
C SER A 617 13.70 -17.84 -5.13
N ALA A 618 13.24 -16.58 -5.03
CA ALA A 618 11.84 -16.26 -4.80
C ALA A 618 11.25 -17.07 -3.63
N ASP A 619 9.92 -17.23 -3.59
CA ASP A 619 9.26 -18.03 -2.57
C ASP A 619 9.47 -19.50 -2.83
N THR A 620 10.00 -20.21 -1.83
CA THR A 620 10.28 -21.64 -1.92
C THR A 620 10.52 -22.26 -0.56
N MET A 621 10.06 -23.50 -0.41
CA MET A 621 10.62 -24.46 0.55
C MET A 621 12.07 -24.81 0.19
N PRO A 622 12.83 -25.48 1.08
CA PRO A 622 14.13 -26.07 0.73
C PRO A 622 14.10 -26.83 -0.61
N CYS A 623 14.93 -26.38 -1.55
CA CYS A 623 14.83 -26.77 -2.95
C CYS A 623 16.20 -27.12 -3.56
N ASP A 624 16.46 -28.43 -3.73
CA ASP A 624 17.73 -28.91 -4.28
C ASP A 624 17.96 -28.48 -5.74
N THR A 625 16.90 -28.30 -6.54
CA THR A 625 17.04 -27.82 -7.92
C THR A 625 17.56 -26.39 -7.97
N LEU A 626 17.14 -25.53 -7.02
CA LEU A 626 17.68 -24.18 -6.87
C LEU A 626 19.16 -24.23 -6.48
N ILE A 627 19.51 -25.11 -5.54
CA ILE A 627 20.90 -25.32 -5.08
C ILE A 627 21.80 -25.72 -6.25
N GLN A 628 21.36 -26.68 -7.07
CA GLN A 628 22.12 -27.16 -8.24
C GLN A 628 22.26 -26.07 -9.31
N ALA A 629 21.17 -25.40 -9.68
CA ALA A 629 21.21 -24.33 -10.67
C ALA A 629 22.12 -23.17 -10.22
N GLY A 630 22.04 -22.82 -8.92
CA GLY A 630 22.79 -21.75 -8.29
C GLY A 630 24.22 -22.12 -7.91
N GLU A 631 24.72 -23.33 -8.20
CA GLU A 631 26.03 -23.81 -7.75
C GLU A 631 27.14 -22.78 -8.00
N GLY A 632 27.91 -22.46 -6.96
CA GLY A 632 29.02 -21.51 -7.00
C GLY A 632 28.63 -20.04 -7.16
N SER A 633 27.38 -19.66 -6.88
CA SER A 633 26.93 -18.26 -6.95
C SER A 633 27.79 -17.34 -6.07
N ASP A 634 28.13 -16.17 -6.59
CA ASP A 634 28.78 -15.14 -5.79
C ASP A 634 27.81 -14.54 -4.75
N LEU A 635 26.54 -14.43 -5.13
CA LEU A 635 25.48 -13.95 -4.26
C LEU A 635 24.22 -14.81 -4.41
N LEU A 636 23.76 -15.38 -3.30
CA LEU A 636 22.42 -15.94 -3.17
C LEU A 636 21.53 -14.93 -2.45
N ILE A 637 20.42 -14.56 -3.06
CA ILE A 637 19.32 -13.83 -2.42
C ILE A 637 18.21 -14.85 -2.15
N HIS A 638 17.99 -15.18 -0.88
CA HIS A 638 17.05 -16.23 -0.49
C HIS A 638 15.92 -15.69 0.39
N GLU A 639 14.71 -16.20 0.18
CA GLU A 639 13.58 -15.97 1.09
C GLU A 639 13.85 -16.58 2.46
N ALA A 640 13.47 -15.88 3.52
CA ALA A 640 13.56 -16.34 4.90
C ALA A 640 12.29 -15.92 5.64
N THR A 641 11.14 -16.40 5.13
CA THR A 641 9.83 -15.91 5.56
C THR A 641 9.57 -16.18 7.04
N MET A 642 9.99 -17.35 7.53
CA MET A 642 9.69 -17.82 8.89
C MET A 642 10.94 -17.94 9.76
N GLU A 643 10.75 -17.81 11.07
CA GLU A 643 11.78 -18.19 12.05
C GLU A 643 11.84 -19.71 12.21
N ASP A 644 12.96 -20.19 12.75
CA ASP A 644 13.23 -21.62 12.93
C ASP A 644 12.23 -22.30 13.90
N ASP A 645 11.62 -21.55 14.83
CA ASP A 645 10.58 -22.06 15.73
C ASP A 645 9.21 -22.28 15.03
N LEU A 646 9.08 -21.77 13.80
CA LEU A 646 7.89 -21.88 12.95
C LEU A 646 8.13 -22.79 11.74
N ALA A 647 9.08 -23.72 11.80
CA ALA A 647 9.36 -24.68 10.72
C ALA A 647 8.10 -25.43 10.22
N ASP A 648 7.22 -25.85 11.13
CA ASP A 648 5.94 -26.48 10.78
C ASP A 648 5.03 -25.52 9.97
N GLU A 649 4.95 -24.25 10.37
CA GLU A 649 4.17 -23.21 9.67
C GLU A 649 4.80 -22.87 8.32
N ALA A 650 6.15 -22.86 8.23
CA ALA A 650 6.91 -22.65 7.00
C ALA A 650 6.62 -23.75 5.98
N ALA A 651 6.70 -25.02 6.39
CA ALA A 651 6.41 -26.16 5.53
C ALA A 651 4.95 -26.15 5.03
N ILE A 652 3.99 -25.85 5.91
CA ILE A 652 2.56 -25.75 5.55
C ILE A 652 2.32 -24.64 4.53
N LYS A 653 2.96 -23.48 4.71
CA LYS A 653 2.84 -22.34 3.80
C LYS A 653 3.80 -22.38 2.63
N MET A 654 4.59 -23.46 2.53
CA MET A 654 5.56 -23.71 1.47
C MET A 654 6.65 -22.62 1.36
N HIS A 655 7.18 -22.18 2.50
CA HIS A 655 8.29 -21.24 2.61
C HIS A 655 9.51 -21.85 3.30
N SER A 656 10.60 -21.10 3.36
CA SER A 656 11.81 -21.45 4.09
C SER A 656 11.89 -20.74 5.45
N THR A 657 12.49 -21.42 6.42
CA THR A 657 13.00 -20.81 7.64
C THR A 657 14.35 -20.12 7.41
N THR A 658 14.77 -19.26 8.34
CA THR A 658 16.10 -18.63 8.33
C THR A 658 17.22 -19.65 8.20
N SER A 659 17.22 -20.71 9.01
CA SER A 659 18.29 -21.73 8.99
C SER A 659 18.28 -22.57 7.71
N GLU A 660 17.10 -22.87 7.16
CA GLU A 660 16.98 -23.57 5.87
C GLU A 660 17.52 -22.73 4.70
N ALA A 661 17.24 -21.43 4.67
CA ALA A 661 17.77 -20.51 3.67
C ALA A 661 19.30 -20.42 3.73
N ILE A 662 19.86 -20.37 4.94
CA ILE A 662 21.32 -20.36 5.15
C ILE A 662 21.95 -21.70 4.72
N ASP A 663 21.31 -22.83 5.06
CA ASP A 663 21.79 -24.15 4.62
C ASP A 663 21.76 -24.31 3.10
N ALA A 664 20.72 -23.78 2.44
CA ALA A 664 20.66 -23.75 0.98
C ALA A 664 21.86 -22.98 0.39
N GLY A 665 22.21 -21.81 0.94
CA GLY A 665 23.40 -21.06 0.55
C GLY A 665 24.70 -21.83 0.75
N ARG A 666 24.85 -22.50 1.90
CA ARG A 666 26.00 -23.34 2.20
C ARG A 666 26.14 -24.50 1.22
N ARG A 667 25.05 -25.23 0.95
CA ARG A 667 25.01 -26.37 0.02
C ARG A 667 25.20 -25.96 -1.43
N MET A 668 24.78 -24.74 -1.79
CA MET A 668 24.99 -24.13 -3.10
C MET A 668 26.46 -23.73 -3.31
N GLY A 669 27.27 -23.68 -2.25
CA GLY A 669 28.61 -23.11 -2.30
C GLY A 669 28.57 -21.61 -2.59
N ALA A 670 27.50 -20.92 -2.18
CA ALA A 670 27.35 -19.49 -2.40
C ALA A 670 28.39 -18.72 -1.59
N LYS A 671 29.09 -17.75 -2.21
CA LYS A 671 30.09 -16.95 -1.51
C LYS A 671 29.46 -16.06 -0.42
N PHE A 672 28.24 -15.59 -0.68
CA PHE A 672 27.46 -14.81 0.27
C PHE A 672 25.96 -15.11 0.15
N THR A 673 25.23 -15.11 1.26
CA THR A 673 23.77 -15.28 1.30
C THR A 673 23.08 -14.06 1.92
N LEU A 674 22.21 -13.41 1.17
CA LEU A 674 21.32 -12.34 1.62
C LEU A 674 19.91 -12.85 1.83
N LEU A 675 19.41 -12.69 3.04
CA LEU A 675 18.06 -13.07 3.42
C LEU A 675 17.08 -11.92 3.15
N THR A 676 15.93 -12.23 2.58
CA THR A 676 14.85 -11.27 2.29
C THR A 676 13.48 -11.92 2.50
N HIS A 677 12.41 -11.24 2.10
CA HIS A 677 11.03 -11.74 2.13
C HIS A 677 10.58 -12.14 3.54
N PHE A 678 10.83 -11.28 4.52
CA PHE A 678 10.54 -11.57 5.93
C PHE A 678 9.05 -11.44 6.26
N SER A 679 8.54 -12.31 7.11
CA SER A 679 7.23 -12.11 7.72
C SER A 679 7.17 -10.79 8.50
N GLN A 680 6.04 -10.08 8.40
CA GLN A 680 5.77 -8.86 9.17
C GLN A 680 5.79 -9.06 10.70
N ARG A 681 5.78 -10.31 11.19
CA ARG A 681 6.00 -10.62 12.62
C ARG A 681 7.37 -10.12 13.12
N TYR A 682 8.34 -10.03 12.21
CA TYR A 682 9.75 -9.74 12.50
C TYR A 682 10.25 -8.53 11.70
N ALA A 683 9.39 -7.52 11.58
CA ALA A 683 9.54 -6.43 10.62
C ALA A 683 10.83 -5.60 10.74
N LYS A 684 11.53 -5.61 11.89
CA LYS A 684 12.79 -4.85 12.02
C LYS A 684 14.01 -5.71 11.74
N LEU A 685 14.29 -6.73 12.55
CA LEU A 685 15.47 -7.59 12.41
C LEU A 685 15.08 -9.04 12.74
N PRO A 686 15.33 -10.02 11.86
CA PRO A 686 15.07 -11.43 12.16
C PRO A 686 16.02 -11.97 13.24
N LEU A 687 15.58 -13.01 13.97
CA LEU A 687 16.47 -13.77 14.85
C LEU A 687 17.42 -14.63 14.00
N ILE A 688 18.72 -14.35 14.07
CA ILE A 688 19.77 -15.14 13.40
C ILE A 688 20.68 -15.75 14.47
N SER A 689 21.01 -17.03 14.28
CA SER A 689 21.98 -17.75 15.10
C SER A 689 23.39 -17.20 14.91
N GLU A 690 24.13 -17.08 16.01
CA GLU A 690 25.52 -16.57 16.02
C GLU A 690 26.50 -17.46 15.23
N SER A 691 26.12 -18.70 14.93
CA SER A 691 26.94 -19.67 14.20
C SER A 691 27.17 -19.35 12.71
N PHE A 692 26.36 -18.49 12.09
CA PHE A 692 26.33 -18.33 10.62
C PHE A 692 26.84 -16.98 10.11
N HIS A 693 27.39 -16.14 10.99
CA HIS A 693 27.53 -14.72 10.70
C HIS A 693 28.48 -14.38 9.53
N SER A 694 29.53 -15.16 9.25
CA SER A 694 30.63 -14.69 8.38
C SER A 694 30.27 -14.47 6.90
N THR A 695 29.21 -15.11 6.38
CA THR A 695 28.82 -15.03 4.95
C THR A 695 27.32 -14.82 4.76
N VAL A 696 26.62 -14.32 5.79
CA VAL A 696 25.17 -14.12 5.79
C VAL A 696 24.84 -12.66 6.14
N GLY A 697 23.86 -12.08 5.44
CA GLY A 697 23.33 -10.76 5.74
C GLY A 697 21.80 -10.71 5.61
N CYS A 698 21.19 -9.64 6.11
CA CYS A 698 19.76 -9.39 5.96
C CYS A 698 19.51 -8.17 5.10
N ALA A 699 18.57 -8.30 4.17
CA ALA A 699 18.06 -7.20 3.38
C ALA A 699 17.17 -6.27 4.23
N PHE A 700 17.17 -4.99 3.89
CA PHE A 700 16.22 -3.99 4.37
C PHE A 700 15.67 -3.21 3.17
N ASP A 701 14.48 -2.66 3.30
CA ASP A 701 13.99 -1.69 2.31
C ASP A 701 15.00 -0.55 2.14
N HIS A 702 15.25 -0.14 0.90
CA HIS A 702 16.22 0.89 0.51
C HIS A 702 17.67 0.57 0.87
N MET A 703 17.98 -0.70 1.10
CA MET A 703 19.36 -1.19 1.19
C MET A 703 19.95 -1.32 -0.21
N LYS A 704 21.18 -0.85 -0.38
CA LYS A 704 21.96 -0.93 -1.61
C LYS A 704 23.27 -1.65 -1.33
N VAL A 705 23.59 -2.68 -2.09
CA VAL A 705 24.82 -3.45 -1.89
C VAL A 705 25.50 -3.79 -3.19
N SER A 706 26.80 -3.61 -3.21
CA SER A 706 27.70 -4.07 -4.25
C SER A 706 28.64 -5.15 -3.69
N PRO A 707 29.39 -5.89 -4.54
CA PRO A 707 30.38 -6.87 -4.10
C PRO A 707 31.32 -6.42 -2.98
N GLN A 708 31.76 -5.16 -3.03
CA GLN A 708 32.64 -4.54 -2.04
C GLN A 708 32.01 -4.41 -0.65
N ASP A 709 30.67 -4.34 -0.57
CA ASP A 709 29.95 -4.12 0.68
C ASP A 709 29.62 -5.42 1.40
N LEU A 710 29.60 -6.57 0.70
CA LEU A 710 29.20 -7.86 1.26
C LEU A 710 29.99 -8.24 2.53
N PRO A 711 31.33 -8.09 2.60
CA PRO A 711 32.08 -8.41 3.82
C PRO A 711 31.72 -7.54 5.02
N ALA A 712 31.15 -6.36 4.81
CA ALA A 712 30.76 -5.45 5.90
C ALA A 712 29.41 -5.83 6.53
N LEU A 713 28.54 -6.55 5.81
CA LEU A 713 27.17 -6.85 6.27
C LEU A 713 27.13 -7.68 7.57
N PRO A 714 27.95 -8.74 7.75
CA PRO A 714 28.06 -9.45 9.02
C PRO A 714 28.41 -8.55 10.21
N LEU A 715 29.23 -7.53 9.97
CA LEU A 715 29.74 -6.63 11.00
C LEU A 715 28.64 -5.69 11.53
N LEU A 716 27.56 -5.49 10.77
CA LEU A 716 26.43 -4.64 11.16
C LEU A 716 25.61 -5.25 12.31
N PHE A 717 25.59 -6.58 12.46
CA PHE A 717 24.66 -7.27 13.36
C PHE A 717 24.72 -6.83 14.82
N PRO A 718 25.89 -6.67 15.46
CA PRO A 718 25.96 -6.19 16.85
C PRO A 718 25.31 -4.82 17.03
N ALA A 719 25.56 -3.88 16.11
CA ALA A 719 24.97 -2.55 16.15
C ALA A 719 23.47 -2.56 15.82
N LEU A 720 23.04 -3.38 14.85
CA LEU A 720 21.62 -3.61 14.53
C LEU A 720 20.84 -4.17 15.73
N LYS A 721 21.40 -5.16 16.44
CA LYS A 721 20.82 -5.74 17.67
C LYS A 721 20.65 -4.68 18.75
N SER A 722 21.59 -3.73 18.86
CA SER A 722 21.50 -2.61 19.81
C SER A 722 20.40 -1.61 19.42
N ILE A 723 20.37 -1.14 18.16
CA ILE A 723 19.31 -0.23 17.66
C ILE A 723 17.92 -0.84 17.85
N PHE A 724 17.77 -2.15 17.64
CA PHE A 724 16.49 -2.85 17.73
C PHE A 724 16.31 -3.66 19.01
N ALA A 725 17.04 -3.34 20.08
CA ALA A 725 17.10 -4.14 21.31
C ALA A 725 15.73 -4.44 21.92
N GLU A 726 14.86 -3.43 22.06
CA GLU A 726 13.50 -3.62 22.60
C GLU A 726 12.70 -4.64 21.78
N HIS A 727 12.73 -4.50 20.45
CA HIS A 727 12.02 -5.41 19.55
C HIS A 727 12.60 -6.82 19.60
N TYR A 728 13.92 -6.93 19.66
CA TYR A 728 14.64 -8.19 19.76
C TYR A 728 14.29 -8.93 21.07
N GLN A 729 14.21 -8.19 22.18
CA GLN A 729 13.80 -8.74 23.48
C GLN A 729 12.34 -9.21 23.47
N GLU A 730 11.41 -8.37 22.99
CA GLU A 730 9.99 -8.74 22.85
C GLU A 730 9.81 -10.02 22.02
N MET A 731 10.59 -10.17 20.95
CA MET A 731 10.55 -11.37 20.11
C MET A 731 11.05 -12.60 20.86
N ARG A 732 12.20 -12.52 21.55
CA ARG A 732 12.71 -13.65 22.36
C ARG A 732 11.71 -14.10 23.42
N GLU A 733 11.02 -13.16 24.07
CA GLU A 733 10.00 -13.47 25.06
C GLU A 733 8.77 -14.17 24.45
N LYS A 734 8.30 -13.70 23.28
CA LYS A 734 7.19 -14.33 22.54
C LYS A 734 7.55 -15.75 22.11
N THR A 735 8.74 -15.96 21.54
CA THR A 735 9.24 -17.28 21.12
C THR A 735 9.36 -18.22 22.32
N ALA A 736 9.95 -17.75 23.42
CA ALA A 736 10.05 -18.54 24.66
C ALA A 736 8.67 -18.93 25.23
N LYS A 737 7.69 -18.02 25.20
CA LYS A 737 6.32 -18.30 25.65
C LYS A 737 5.63 -19.35 24.78
N LYS A 738 5.81 -19.29 23.45
CA LYS A 738 5.27 -20.28 22.52
C LYS A 738 5.89 -21.66 22.71
N LEU A 739 7.22 -21.73 22.82
CA LEU A 739 7.94 -22.99 23.08
C LEU A 739 7.44 -23.66 24.36
N ARG A 740 7.23 -22.89 25.44
CA ARG A 740 6.60 -23.39 26.67
C ARG A 740 5.17 -23.87 26.46
N GLN A 741 4.36 -23.18 25.65
CA GLN A 741 3.00 -23.65 25.33
C GLN A 741 3.02 -24.95 24.51
N LYS A 742 3.92 -25.07 23.53
CA LYS A 742 4.09 -26.28 22.71
C LYS A 742 4.52 -27.46 23.58
N SER A 743 5.50 -27.27 24.46
CA SER A 743 5.96 -28.33 25.38
C SER A 743 4.84 -28.80 26.32
N ILE A 744 4.03 -27.89 26.87
CA ILE A 744 2.88 -28.23 27.72
C ILE A 744 1.82 -29.05 26.95
N ILE A 745 1.59 -28.69 25.68
CA ILE A 745 0.63 -29.43 24.83
C ILE A 745 1.18 -30.82 24.50
N GLU A 746 2.46 -30.93 24.14
CA GLU A 746 3.12 -32.21 23.86
C GLU A 746 3.16 -33.13 25.09
N GLU A 747 3.44 -32.59 26.28
CA GLU A 747 3.36 -33.34 27.54
C GLU A 747 1.95 -33.84 27.82
N LYS A 748 0.92 -33.01 27.60
CA LYS A 748 -0.48 -33.43 27.74
C LYS A 748 -0.86 -34.52 26.74
N MET A 749 -0.41 -34.42 25.50
CA MET A 749 -0.65 -35.44 24.47
C MET A 749 0.11 -36.74 24.71
N ARG A 750 1.25 -36.71 25.42
CA ARG A 750 1.98 -37.92 25.85
C ARG A 750 1.36 -38.56 27.10
N ALA A 751 0.63 -37.79 27.89
CA ALA A 751 -0.06 -38.25 29.11
C ALA A 751 -1.49 -38.76 28.85
N THR A 752 -1.99 -38.61 27.62
CA THR A 752 -3.27 -39.18 27.12
C THR A 752 -2.98 -40.30 26.14
#